data_AF-A0A2N9MRK8-F1
#
_entry.id   AF-A0A2N9MRK8-F1
#
_cell.length_a   1.000
_cell.length_b   1.000
_cell.length_c   1.000
_cell.angle_alpha   90.00
_cell.angle_beta   90.00
_cell.angle_gamma   90.00
#
_symmetry.space_group_name_H-M   'P 1'
#
loop_
_entity.id
_entity.type
_entity.pdbx_description
1 polymer ?
#
loop_
_entity_poly.entity_id
_entity_poly.type
_entity_poly.pdbx_seq_one_letter_code
_entity_poly.pdbx_strand_id
1 'polypeptide(L)'
;MPPVLFHNRSELSKPNYICWNYSQLYNKRMTANLQEPEVTPPSEPETLEQTGLAESTVEQLVIKILYFRGELYGQDLSNVIGLKFSVIQDIVEAMKLRHHVQVKRSLGMGNVGAVLALTEAGRALAREHLEANQYAGPAPVPMEHYAEIVRQQRPREGWLTKEGLARAFRGMVITERILAQIGPAVSSASSMLLYGKPGDGKTYLIDALNNLDSVPIFLPYALECQGNIIQLYDPIYHHKLEEEHPSVLTVAVERSYDRRWVKCKRPFIVSGGELTLDMLDLRYNRTSKIYEAPFQLKANNGTYLVDDFGRQRATPAEVLNRWIVPMERRVDYLSFITGGKMTVPFETFLVFSTNLDPAGLGDEAFLRRIQYKMLLRGPSEIEFTRIFERFCASRGVACLSDLLKRFIDKHYRRTGKPFRRCHPRDVLTHALNLMHFEKMPVRLTDGILDRAFESCFLEDHEDEPSTDAPIVPAGPAPGPTAVAPAVAPAPVVAEPVESCADYWEDQVDEIDAAFGGLVLAATLRDRGIESYRDGEAARLYNEAENARVLLRIHGRLFREWLSLSLDQQGRDLARYLKSLDEQAAALEFGRKEWMEALAPPDAKPEEVQLFAQDLATVYELVRQRAAPETSSSPGDHRPIQPPSTVSTVPLT
;
A
#
# COMPACT_ATOMS: atom_id res chain seq x y z
N MET A 1 55.83 58.60 15.29
CA MET A 1 57.20 58.47 15.84
C MET A 1 57.39 59.55 16.89
N PRO A 2 58.09 59.36 18.03
CA PRO A 2 58.88 58.20 18.52
C PRO A 2 58.54 57.88 20.02
N PRO A 3 59.36 57.21 20.87
CA PRO A 3 60.31 56.08 20.72
C PRO A 3 60.11 54.92 21.75
N VAL A 4 61.07 53.99 21.71
CA VAL A 4 61.26 52.63 22.27
C VAL A 4 61.88 52.62 23.71
N LEU A 5 61.92 51.42 24.36
CA LEU A 5 62.86 50.86 25.39
C LEU A 5 62.18 50.56 26.77
N PHE A 6 62.41 49.49 27.56
CA PHE A 6 63.29 48.29 27.59
C PHE A 6 62.83 47.32 28.74
N HIS A 7 63.09 46.00 28.62
CA HIS A 7 63.43 44.99 29.70
C HIS A 7 62.37 44.59 30.77
N ASN A 8 62.25 43.37 31.34
CA ASN A 8 62.84 42.02 31.18
C ASN A 8 62.06 41.02 32.10
N ARG A 9 62.16 39.72 31.82
CA ARG A 9 61.97 38.51 32.69
C ARG A 9 60.59 37.91 33.06
N SER A 10 60.46 36.65 32.60
CA SER A 10 60.04 35.40 33.28
C SER A 10 58.58 35.15 33.68
N GLU A 11 57.96 34.28 32.87
CA GLU A 11 57.29 33.02 33.21
C GLU A 11 56.01 32.97 34.09
N LEU A 12 54.96 32.44 33.42
CA LEU A 12 54.01 31.42 33.88
C LEU A 12 53.00 31.78 34.99
N SER A 13 51.76 32.14 34.60
CA SER A 13 50.63 31.19 34.64
C SER A 13 49.31 31.82 34.17
N LYS A 14 48.48 30.99 33.49
CA LYS A 14 47.04 31.13 33.17
C LYS A 14 46.65 31.99 31.94
N PRO A 15 46.03 31.40 30.90
CA PRO A 15 45.51 32.15 29.76
C PRO A 15 44.15 32.78 30.10
N ASN A 16 44.10 34.11 30.03
CA ASN A 16 42.87 34.89 30.10
C ASN A 16 42.27 35.03 28.69
N TYR A 17 41.00 34.64 28.61
CA TYR A 17 40.07 34.80 27.50
C TYR A 17 39.97 36.26 27.06
N ILE A 18 40.13 36.54 25.76
CA ILE A 18 39.53 37.72 25.12
C ILE A 18 38.95 37.31 23.77
N CYS A 19 37.64 37.48 23.68
CA CYS A 19 36.72 37.12 22.62
C CYS A 19 37.01 37.82 21.29
N TRP A 20 37.05 37.05 20.20
CA TRP A 20 36.75 37.58 18.87
C TRP A 20 35.26 37.40 18.59
N ASN A 21 34.59 38.52 18.33
CA ASN A 21 33.15 38.66 18.20
C ASN A 21 32.66 38.04 16.87
N TYR A 22 32.36 36.75 16.88
CA TYR A 22 31.78 36.00 15.75
C TYR A 22 30.32 36.36 15.43
N SER A 23 29.66 37.18 16.26
CA SER A 23 28.23 37.49 16.16
C SER A 23 27.85 38.41 14.99
N GLN A 24 28.78 39.24 14.50
CA GLN A 24 28.48 40.25 13.49
C GLN A 24 28.57 39.71 12.04
N LEU A 25 29.37 38.66 11.80
CA LEU A 25 29.41 37.96 10.50
C LEU A 25 28.30 36.90 10.37
N TYR A 26 27.72 36.45 11.49
CA TYR A 26 26.62 35.49 11.49
C TYR A 26 25.25 36.17 11.19
N ASN A 27 25.05 37.40 11.65
CA ASN A 27 23.76 38.08 11.53
C ASN A 27 23.49 38.75 10.18
N LYS A 28 24.52 39.01 9.36
CA LYS A 28 24.33 39.62 8.02
C LYS A 28 23.90 38.62 6.94
N ARG A 29 23.87 37.32 7.24
CA ARG A 29 23.28 36.26 6.38
C ARG A 29 21.85 35.86 6.79
N MET A 30 21.38 36.23 7.98
CA MET A 30 20.05 35.83 8.49
C MET A 30 18.91 36.80 8.20
N THR A 31 19.15 37.85 7.41
CA THR A 31 18.12 38.82 6.98
C THR A 31 18.13 39.06 5.47
N ALA A 32 18.66 38.12 4.69
CA ALA A 32 18.20 37.95 3.33
C ALA A 32 16.91 37.12 3.42
N ASN A 33 15.79 37.63 2.89
CA ASN A 33 14.53 36.91 2.76
C ASN A 33 14.78 35.42 2.47
N LEU A 34 14.51 34.54 3.43
CA LEU A 34 14.41 33.11 3.20
C LEU A 34 13.06 32.87 2.50
N GLN A 35 12.90 33.39 1.28
CA GLN A 35 12.09 32.70 0.30
C GLN A 35 12.82 31.39 0.08
N GLU A 36 12.26 30.29 0.56
CA GLU A 36 12.74 28.95 0.21
C GLU A 36 12.92 28.90 -1.31
N PRO A 37 14.09 28.49 -1.83
CA PRO A 37 14.30 28.46 -3.26
C PRO A 37 13.32 27.45 -3.84
N GLU A 38 12.35 27.97 -4.60
CA GLU A 38 11.34 27.20 -5.29
C GLU A 38 12.00 26.16 -6.20
N VAL A 39 11.50 24.92 -6.20
CA VAL A 39 11.98 23.89 -7.14
C VAL A 39 11.85 24.45 -8.56
N THR A 40 12.94 24.43 -9.31
CA THR A 40 12.96 24.98 -10.67
C THR A 40 11.92 24.24 -11.51
N PRO A 41 10.90 24.94 -12.02
CA PRO A 41 9.84 24.30 -12.78
C PRO A 41 10.39 23.68 -14.09
N PRO A 42 9.87 22.53 -14.53
CA PRO A 42 10.13 22.02 -15.87
C PRO A 42 9.70 23.05 -16.93
N SER A 43 10.62 23.41 -17.82
CA SER A 43 10.35 24.39 -18.88
C SER A 43 9.30 23.87 -19.86
N GLU A 44 8.29 24.67 -20.17
CA GLU A 44 7.29 24.29 -21.18
C GLU A 44 7.93 24.25 -22.58
N PRO A 45 7.73 23.16 -23.35
CA PRO A 45 8.28 23.07 -24.71
C PRO A 45 7.57 24.05 -25.65
N GLU A 46 8.36 24.79 -26.43
CA GLU A 46 7.89 25.74 -27.45
C GLU A 46 7.90 25.14 -28.86
N THR A 47 8.59 24.00 -29.04
CA THR A 47 8.72 23.29 -30.32
C THR A 47 8.50 21.80 -30.12
N LEU A 48 8.19 21.07 -31.20
CA LEU A 48 8.00 19.62 -31.15
C LEU A 48 9.29 18.92 -30.71
N GLU A 49 10.44 19.38 -31.18
CA GLU A 49 11.76 18.83 -30.87
C GLU A 49 12.06 18.92 -29.36
N GLN A 50 11.70 20.04 -28.71
CA GLN A 50 11.88 20.23 -27.27
C GLN A 50 11.00 19.29 -26.43
N THR A 51 9.92 18.73 -26.99
CA THR A 51 9.12 17.72 -26.28
C THR A 51 9.92 16.43 -26.06
N GLY A 52 10.91 16.17 -26.93
CA GLY A 52 11.68 14.92 -27.01
C GLY A 52 10.88 13.73 -27.56
N LEU A 53 9.68 13.97 -28.11
CA LEU A 53 8.84 12.94 -28.73
C LEU A 53 8.96 12.99 -30.25
N ALA A 54 8.77 11.83 -30.88
CA ALA A 54 8.61 11.77 -32.33
C ALA A 54 7.25 12.37 -32.76
N GLU A 55 7.22 13.00 -33.93
CA GLU A 55 6.00 13.57 -34.53
C GLU A 55 4.87 12.54 -34.59
N SER A 56 5.19 11.31 -35.01
CA SER A 56 4.23 10.20 -35.10
C SER A 56 3.60 9.85 -33.76
N THR A 57 4.35 9.94 -32.64
CA THR A 57 3.81 9.70 -31.29
C THR A 57 2.78 10.75 -30.91
N VAL A 58 3.04 12.01 -31.25
CA VAL A 58 2.12 13.12 -31.00
C VAL A 58 0.89 13.04 -31.92
N GLU A 59 1.08 12.70 -33.20
CA GLU A 59 -0.02 12.45 -34.16
C GLU A 59 -0.97 11.36 -33.64
N GLN A 60 -0.40 10.21 -33.23
CA GLN A 60 -1.17 9.10 -32.63
C GLN A 60 -1.94 9.53 -31.39
N LEU A 61 -1.33 10.36 -30.53
CA LEU A 61 -1.97 10.83 -29.31
C LEU A 61 -3.14 11.78 -29.61
N VAL A 62 -2.97 12.72 -30.54
CA VAL A 62 -4.05 13.61 -30.98
C VAL A 62 -5.22 12.82 -31.55
N ILE A 63 -4.95 11.85 -32.43
CA ILE A 63 -5.98 10.99 -33.02
C ILE A 63 -6.74 10.23 -31.93
N LYS A 64 -6.04 9.61 -30.97
CA LYS A 64 -6.67 8.88 -29.86
C LYS A 64 -7.49 9.79 -28.95
N ILE A 65 -7.01 10.99 -28.64
CA ILE A 65 -7.76 11.97 -27.84
C ILE A 65 -9.07 12.36 -28.55
N LEU A 66 -9.01 12.70 -29.84
CA LEU A 66 -10.20 13.04 -30.62
C LEU A 66 -11.14 11.83 -30.77
N TYR A 67 -10.62 10.61 -30.83
CA TYR A 67 -11.42 9.39 -30.86
C TYR A 67 -12.28 9.22 -29.60
N PHE A 68 -11.67 9.38 -28.42
CA PHE A 68 -12.40 9.22 -27.15
C PHE A 68 -13.27 10.43 -26.78
N ARG A 69 -12.84 11.66 -27.14
CA ARG A 69 -13.55 12.89 -26.77
C ARG A 69 -14.55 13.37 -27.83
N GLY A 70 -14.48 12.85 -29.05
CA GLY A 70 -15.36 13.21 -30.15
C GLY A 70 -14.98 14.52 -30.83
N GLU A 71 -15.63 15.62 -30.43
CA GLU A 71 -15.39 16.97 -30.96
C GLU A 71 -14.68 17.81 -29.89
N LEU A 72 -13.54 18.43 -30.23
CA LEU A 72 -12.80 19.30 -29.33
C LEU A 72 -12.40 20.59 -30.03
N TYR A 73 -12.39 21.70 -29.29
CA TYR A 73 -11.67 22.90 -29.73
C TYR A 73 -10.16 22.64 -29.72
N GLY A 74 -9.42 23.28 -30.62
CA GLY A 74 -7.94 23.19 -30.63
C GLY A 74 -7.32 23.56 -29.28
N GLN A 75 -7.90 24.56 -28.58
CA GLN A 75 -7.48 24.92 -27.22
C GLN A 75 -7.70 23.79 -26.20
N ASP A 76 -8.84 23.09 -26.26
CA ASP A 76 -9.14 21.96 -25.37
C ASP A 76 -8.23 20.77 -25.67
N LEU A 77 -7.92 20.53 -26.95
CA LEU A 77 -6.94 19.53 -27.36
C LEU A 77 -5.56 19.83 -26.76
N SER A 78 -5.09 21.08 -26.86
CA SER A 78 -3.86 21.57 -26.22
C SER A 78 -3.86 21.33 -24.70
N ASN A 79 -4.99 21.57 -24.03
CA ASN A 79 -5.14 21.33 -22.60
C ASN A 79 -5.06 19.85 -22.22
N VAL A 80 -5.70 18.97 -23.01
CA VAL A 80 -5.71 17.52 -22.74
C VAL A 80 -4.34 16.90 -23.03
N ILE A 81 -3.69 17.29 -24.12
CA ILE A 81 -2.36 16.77 -24.49
C ILE A 81 -1.24 17.41 -23.67
N GLY A 82 -1.48 18.53 -22.99
CA GLY A 82 -0.49 19.20 -22.16
C GLY A 82 0.65 19.86 -22.96
N LEU A 83 0.43 20.20 -24.24
CA LEU A 83 1.37 20.92 -25.10
C LEU A 83 0.70 22.16 -25.67
N LYS A 84 1.46 23.25 -25.87
CA LYS A 84 0.92 24.46 -26.53
C LYS A 84 0.38 24.11 -27.90
N PHE A 85 -0.67 24.82 -28.33
CA PHE A 85 -1.25 24.52 -29.65
C PHE A 85 -0.24 24.78 -30.78
N SER A 86 0.64 25.79 -30.63
CA SER A 86 1.73 26.07 -31.57
C SER A 86 2.65 24.87 -31.80
N VAL A 87 2.88 24.03 -30.79
CA VAL A 87 3.72 22.82 -30.88
C VAL A 87 3.07 21.72 -31.73
N ILE A 88 1.74 21.63 -31.71
CA ILE A 88 0.99 20.57 -32.40
C ILE A 88 0.28 21.06 -33.68
N GLN A 89 0.38 22.35 -33.99
CA GLN A 89 -0.39 22.99 -35.06
C GLN A 89 -0.10 22.34 -36.42
N ASP A 90 1.18 22.18 -36.76
CA ASP A 90 1.60 21.62 -38.05
C ASP A 90 1.14 20.16 -38.20
N ILE A 91 1.15 19.39 -37.11
CA ILE A 91 0.65 18.01 -37.07
C ILE A 91 -0.86 17.99 -37.36
N VAL A 92 -1.63 18.89 -36.72
CA VAL A 92 -3.08 19.02 -36.96
C VAL A 92 -3.37 19.43 -38.40
N GLU A 93 -2.58 20.34 -38.97
CA GLU A 93 -2.71 20.76 -40.37
C GLU A 93 -2.39 19.62 -41.34
N ALA A 94 -1.33 18.84 -41.09
CA ALA A 94 -1.00 17.66 -41.86
C ALA A 94 -2.12 16.60 -41.81
N MET A 95 -2.68 16.34 -40.62
CA MET A 95 -3.82 15.42 -40.47
C MET A 95 -5.08 15.88 -41.21
N LYS A 96 -5.31 17.20 -41.32
CA LYS A 96 -6.40 17.76 -42.12
C LYS A 96 -6.16 17.57 -43.61
N LEU A 97 -4.94 17.82 -44.09
CA LEU A 97 -4.56 17.60 -45.50
C LEU A 97 -4.69 16.13 -45.91
N ARG A 98 -4.37 15.19 -45.00
CA ARG A 98 -4.57 13.74 -45.18
C ARG A 98 -6.02 13.28 -44.97
N HIS A 99 -6.95 14.19 -44.70
CA HIS A 99 -8.36 13.89 -44.41
C HIS A 99 -8.60 12.97 -43.21
N HIS A 100 -7.69 12.91 -42.23
CA HIS A 100 -7.92 12.19 -40.96
C HIS A 100 -8.72 13.04 -39.97
N VAL A 101 -8.51 14.36 -39.99
CA VAL A 101 -9.22 15.34 -39.14
C VAL A 101 -10.00 16.31 -40.03
N GLN A 102 -11.19 16.71 -39.59
CA GLN A 102 -12.02 17.71 -40.24
C GLN A 102 -12.39 18.83 -39.26
N VAL A 103 -12.65 20.03 -39.80
CA VAL A 103 -13.16 21.17 -39.05
C VAL A 103 -14.68 21.20 -39.18
N LYS A 104 -15.40 21.06 -38.06
CA LYS A 104 -16.86 21.13 -38.04
C LYS A 104 -17.38 22.57 -37.99
N ARG A 105 -16.75 23.40 -37.17
CA ARG A 105 -17.09 24.79 -36.87
C ARG A 105 -15.81 25.58 -36.62
N SER A 106 -15.79 26.86 -36.97
CA SER A 106 -14.65 27.75 -36.71
C SER A 106 -15.13 29.12 -36.25
N LEU A 107 -14.50 29.65 -35.20
CA LEU A 107 -14.75 31.00 -34.67
C LEU A 107 -13.92 32.09 -35.37
N GLY A 108 -13.26 31.78 -36.50
CA GLY A 108 -12.43 32.74 -37.24
C GLY A 108 -11.05 33.01 -36.62
N MET A 109 -10.66 32.30 -35.55
CA MET A 109 -9.36 32.40 -34.87
C MET A 109 -8.40 31.24 -35.23
N GLY A 110 -8.32 30.89 -36.52
CA GLY A 110 -7.48 29.78 -36.99
C GLY A 110 -7.88 28.41 -36.43
N ASN A 111 -6.94 27.46 -36.38
CA ASN A 111 -7.21 26.10 -35.90
C ASN A 111 -7.39 26.01 -34.37
N VAL A 112 -6.87 26.98 -33.60
CA VAL A 112 -7.02 27.02 -32.13
C VAL A 112 -8.49 27.17 -31.73
N GLY A 113 -9.21 28.07 -32.42
CA GLY A 113 -10.64 28.33 -32.22
C GLY A 113 -11.56 27.45 -33.08
N ALA A 114 -11.03 26.42 -33.73
CA ALA A 114 -11.79 25.49 -34.56
C ALA A 114 -12.19 24.24 -33.77
N VAL A 115 -13.40 23.75 -34.02
CA VAL A 115 -13.88 22.45 -33.53
C VAL A 115 -13.36 21.37 -34.46
N LEU A 116 -12.42 20.59 -33.96
CA LEU A 116 -11.77 19.47 -34.63
C LEU A 116 -12.51 18.17 -34.32
N ALA A 117 -12.70 17.33 -35.34
CA ALA A 117 -13.28 16.00 -35.20
C ALA A 117 -12.60 15.03 -36.17
N LEU A 118 -12.59 13.75 -35.82
CA LEU A 118 -12.13 12.71 -36.76
C LEU A 118 -13.11 12.54 -37.93
N THR A 119 -12.58 12.26 -39.11
CA THR A 119 -13.34 11.68 -40.23
C THR A 119 -13.50 10.17 -40.03
N GLU A 120 -14.22 9.47 -40.92
CA GLU A 120 -14.26 8.01 -40.84
C GLU A 120 -12.87 7.37 -41.09
N ALA A 121 -12.07 7.95 -42.00
CA ALA A 121 -10.68 7.54 -42.20
C ALA A 121 -9.84 7.74 -40.94
N GLY A 122 -9.98 8.89 -40.27
CA GLY A 122 -9.32 9.16 -38.99
C GLY A 122 -9.78 8.22 -37.87
N ARG A 123 -11.07 7.85 -37.84
CA ARG A 123 -11.60 6.85 -36.88
C ARG A 123 -11.04 5.46 -37.14
N ALA A 124 -10.88 5.05 -38.40
CA ALA A 124 -10.25 3.78 -38.74
C ALA A 124 -8.78 3.76 -38.28
N LEU A 125 -8.02 4.83 -38.57
CA LEU A 125 -6.64 4.97 -38.12
C LEU A 125 -6.51 5.01 -36.59
N ALA A 126 -7.47 5.64 -35.90
CA ALA A 126 -7.52 5.62 -34.43
C ALA A 126 -7.64 4.19 -33.88
N ARG A 127 -8.50 3.35 -34.49
CA ARG A 127 -8.66 1.94 -34.06
C ARG A 127 -7.35 1.17 -34.22
N GLU A 128 -6.60 1.39 -35.30
CA GLU A 128 -5.27 0.80 -35.51
C GLU A 128 -4.28 1.24 -34.42
N HIS A 129 -4.21 2.53 -34.09
CA HIS A 129 -3.34 3.01 -33.01
C HIS A 129 -3.73 2.50 -31.62
N LEU A 130 -5.02 2.27 -31.37
CA LEU A 130 -5.52 1.64 -30.14
C LEU A 130 -5.12 0.16 -30.03
N GLU A 131 -4.76 -0.50 -31.14
CA GLU A 131 -4.16 -1.83 -31.10
C GLU A 131 -2.74 -1.81 -30.56
N ALA A 132 -1.99 -0.71 -30.73
CA ALA A 132 -0.67 -0.56 -30.13
C ALA A 132 -0.78 -0.17 -28.65
N ASN A 133 -1.52 0.90 -28.32
CA ASN A 133 -1.83 1.29 -26.95
C ASN A 133 -3.03 2.24 -26.85
N GLN A 134 -3.74 2.18 -25.71
CA GLN A 134 -4.94 2.96 -25.47
C GLN A 134 -4.69 4.28 -24.71
N TYR A 135 -3.44 4.70 -24.55
CA TYR A 135 -3.13 5.93 -23.83
C TYR A 135 -3.67 7.17 -24.56
N ALA A 136 -4.47 7.98 -23.88
CA ALA A 136 -5.07 9.21 -24.40
C ALA A 136 -5.04 10.36 -23.37
N GLY A 137 -3.95 10.45 -22.61
CA GLY A 137 -3.69 11.50 -21.63
C GLY A 137 -2.73 12.58 -22.14
N PRO A 138 -2.16 13.40 -21.22
CA PRO A 138 -1.10 14.35 -21.55
C PRO A 138 0.10 13.66 -22.21
N ALA A 139 0.79 14.33 -23.13
CA ALA A 139 1.93 13.77 -23.83
C ALA A 139 2.95 13.20 -22.84
N PRO A 140 3.40 11.93 -23.04
CA PRO A 140 4.33 11.32 -22.12
C PRO A 140 5.68 12.05 -22.18
N VAL A 141 6.41 12.03 -21.06
CA VAL A 141 7.73 12.64 -20.98
C VAL A 141 8.81 11.59 -21.24
N PRO A 142 9.78 11.83 -22.13
CA PRO A 142 10.88 10.89 -22.35
C PRO A 142 11.63 10.59 -21.04
N MET A 143 12.04 9.33 -20.86
CA MET A 143 12.73 8.88 -19.65
C MET A 143 13.95 9.74 -19.28
N GLU A 144 14.69 10.24 -20.27
CA GLU A 144 15.87 11.08 -20.04
C GLU A 144 15.52 12.42 -19.40
N HIS A 145 14.47 13.08 -19.89
CA HIS A 145 13.95 14.33 -19.33
C HIS A 145 13.42 14.11 -17.91
N TYR A 146 12.70 13.01 -17.68
CA TYR A 146 12.28 12.60 -16.34
C TYR A 146 13.48 12.44 -15.39
N ALA A 147 14.51 11.74 -15.85
CA ALA A 147 15.70 11.47 -15.04
C ALA A 147 16.47 12.74 -14.65
N GLU A 148 16.48 13.75 -15.51
CA GLU A 148 17.07 15.05 -15.22
C GLU A 148 16.33 15.77 -14.09
N ILE A 149 15.01 15.96 -14.24
CA ILE A 149 14.19 16.68 -13.25
C ILE A 149 14.22 15.97 -11.89
N VAL A 150 14.09 14.64 -11.85
CA VAL A 150 14.15 13.88 -10.58
C VAL A 150 15.46 14.11 -9.84
N ARG A 151 16.59 14.21 -10.55
CA ARG A 151 17.89 14.50 -9.93
C ARG A 151 17.99 15.93 -9.41
N GLN A 152 17.39 16.90 -10.10
CA GLN A 152 17.36 18.30 -9.69
C GLN A 152 16.45 18.54 -8.46
N GLN A 153 15.41 17.73 -8.28
CA GLN A 153 14.45 17.81 -7.17
C GLN A 153 14.94 17.19 -5.86
N ARG A 154 16.18 16.68 -5.83
CA ARG A 154 16.80 16.17 -4.60
C ARG A 154 16.86 17.28 -3.55
N PRO A 155 16.51 16.99 -2.28
CA PRO A 155 16.72 17.94 -1.20
C PRO A 155 18.19 18.38 -1.13
N ARG A 156 18.42 19.69 -0.98
CA ARG A 156 19.78 20.25 -0.86
C ARG A 156 20.42 19.82 0.46
N GLU A 157 21.74 19.80 0.53
CA GLU A 157 22.44 19.59 1.80
C GLU A 157 21.97 20.60 2.85
N GLY A 158 21.67 20.12 4.05
CA GLY A 158 21.19 20.95 5.16
C GLY A 158 19.73 21.41 5.06
N TRP A 159 18.93 20.89 4.12
CA TRP A 159 17.49 21.24 4.01
C TRP A 159 16.69 20.97 5.29
N LEU A 160 17.04 19.90 6.01
CA LEU A 160 16.37 19.50 7.23
C LEU A 160 17.17 19.99 8.45
N THR A 161 16.54 20.90 9.21
CA THR A 161 17.06 21.34 10.51
C THR A 161 16.45 20.53 11.63
N LYS A 162 17.13 20.48 12.78
CA LYS A 162 16.61 19.84 13.99
C LYS A 162 15.31 20.50 14.44
N GLU A 163 15.20 21.82 14.31
CA GLU A 163 14.00 22.59 14.60
C GLU A 163 12.87 22.20 13.64
N GLY A 164 13.15 22.12 12.33
CA GLY A 164 12.17 21.66 11.33
C GLY A 164 11.65 20.26 11.61
N LEU A 165 12.55 19.35 11.96
CA LEU A 165 12.21 18.00 12.38
C LEU A 165 11.34 18.01 13.65
N ALA A 166 11.74 18.75 14.68
CA ALA A 166 10.96 18.88 15.91
C ALA A 166 9.56 19.49 15.67
N ARG A 167 9.39 20.35 14.66
CA ARG A 167 8.08 20.87 14.25
C ARG A 167 7.17 19.78 13.71
N ALA A 168 7.67 18.91 12.84
CA ALA A 168 6.90 17.78 12.30
C ALA A 168 6.48 16.80 13.40
N PHE A 169 7.30 16.66 14.45
CA PHE A 169 7.03 15.78 15.59
C PHE A 169 6.25 16.42 16.75
N ARG A 170 5.70 17.64 16.64
CA ARG A 170 5.05 18.33 17.78
C ARG A 170 3.95 17.51 18.46
N GLY A 171 3.20 16.72 17.69
CA GLY A 171 2.13 15.84 18.18
C GLY A 171 2.62 14.65 19.00
N MET A 172 3.91 14.31 18.92
CA MET A 172 4.52 13.18 19.62
C MET A 172 5.40 13.68 20.77
N VAL A 173 5.41 12.97 21.89
CA VAL A 173 6.44 13.16 22.90
C VAL A 173 7.69 12.43 22.41
N ILE A 174 8.71 13.19 22.04
CA ILE A 174 9.96 12.66 21.49
C ILE A 174 11.13 13.18 22.32
N THR A 175 12.12 12.30 22.49
CA THR A 175 13.39 12.65 23.14
C THR A 175 14.39 13.23 22.14
N GLU A 176 15.30 14.04 22.64
CA GLU A 176 16.42 14.58 21.88
C GLU A 176 17.23 13.49 21.17
N ARG A 177 17.38 12.32 21.82
CA ARG A 177 18.07 11.15 21.25
C ARG A 177 17.38 10.61 20.01
N ILE A 178 16.04 10.52 20.01
CA ILE A 178 15.27 10.05 18.85
C ILE A 178 15.44 11.02 17.69
N LEU A 179 15.38 12.33 17.93
CA LEU A 179 15.62 13.35 16.90
C LEU A 179 17.03 13.25 16.32
N ALA A 180 18.05 13.10 17.18
CA ALA A 180 19.44 12.98 16.75
C ALA A 180 19.72 11.72 15.91
N GLN A 181 18.93 10.65 16.10
CA GLN A 181 19.04 9.43 15.31
C GLN A 181 18.31 9.51 13.96
N ILE A 182 17.11 10.09 13.94
CA ILE A 182 16.28 10.11 12.74
C ILE A 182 16.64 11.25 11.78
N GLY A 183 17.08 12.39 12.31
CA GLY A 183 17.39 13.58 11.52
C GLY A 183 18.41 13.32 10.40
N PRO A 184 19.55 12.66 10.67
CA PRO A 184 20.52 12.31 9.64
C PRO A 184 19.94 11.41 8.54
N ALA A 185 19.16 10.38 8.92
CA ALA A 185 18.57 9.43 7.97
C ALA A 185 17.60 10.10 6.99
N VAL A 186 16.71 10.96 7.52
CA VAL A 186 15.75 11.71 6.72
C VAL A 186 16.47 12.76 5.87
N SER A 187 17.48 13.45 6.44
CA SER A 187 18.23 14.48 5.73
C SER A 187 18.98 13.91 4.52
N SER A 188 19.60 12.73 4.65
CA SER A 188 20.33 12.07 3.57
C SER A 188 19.45 11.28 2.59
N ALA A 189 18.16 11.12 2.91
CA ALA A 189 17.21 10.27 2.19
C ALA A 189 17.77 8.85 1.95
N SER A 190 18.47 8.31 2.95
CA SER A 190 19.11 7.00 2.90
C SER A 190 18.21 5.94 3.49
N SER A 191 18.30 4.69 3.03
CA SER A 191 17.47 3.59 3.56
C SER A 191 17.50 3.49 5.10
N MET A 192 16.32 3.29 5.69
CA MET A 192 16.13 3.23 7.14
C MET A 192 15.30 2.02 7.55
N LEU A 193 15.76 1.28 8.56
CA LEU A 193 15.00 0.24 9.26
C LEU A 193 14.59 0.75 10.65
N LEU A 194 13.30 0.93 10.85
CA LEU A 194 12.67 1.23 12.14
C LEU A 194 12.16 -0.06 12.76
N TYR A 195 12.69 -0.44 13.92
CA TYR A 195 12.31 -1.68 14.60
C TYR A 195 12.06 -1.43 16.08
N GLY A 196 11.25 -2.28 16.70
CA GLY A 196 10.87 -2.14 18.10
C GLY A 196 9.63 -2.95 18.40
N LYS A 197 9.27 -3.06 19.69
CA LYS A 197 8.12 -3.88 20.08
C LYS A 197 6.81 -3.22 19.60
N PRO A 198 5.72 -4.00 19.44
CA PRO A 198 4.39 -3.44 19.22
C PRO A 198 4.05 -2.39 20.29
N GLY A 199 3.39 -1.30 19.90
CA GLY A 199 3.02 -0.22 20.83
C GLY A 199 4.13 0.79 21.19
N ASP A 200 5.36 0.62 20.71
CA ASP A 200 6.46 1.59 20.96
C ASP A 200 6.31 2.90 20.15
N GLY A 201 5.32 2.99 19.25
CA GLY A 201 4.99 4.23 18.53
C GLY A 201 5.69 4.38 17.17
N LYS A 202 6.03 3.28 16.50
CA LYS A 202 6.65 3.28 15.17
C LYS A 202 5.76 3.96 14.13
N THR A 203 4.49 3.58 14.06
CA THR A 203 3.48 4.19 13.19
C THR A 203 3.37 5.70 13.41
N TYR A 204 3.34 6.15 14.67
CA TYR A 204 3.32 7.58 15.00
C TYR A 204 4.55 8.33 14.51
N LEU A 205 5.73 7.71 14.63
CA LEU A 205 6.97 8.29 14.16
C LEU A 205 6.99 8.38 12.62
N ILE A 206 6.48 7.36 11.94
CA ILE A 206 6.34 7.29 10.48
C ILE A 206 5.34 8.34 9.98
N ASP A 207 4.16 8.45 10.59
CA ASP A 207 3.15 9.44 10.21
C ASP A 207 3.68 10.86 10.36
N ALA A 208 4.51 11.11 11.37
CA ALA A 208 5.15 12.39 11.54
C ALA A 208 6.20 12.70 10.44
N LEU A 209 6.81 11.70 9.80
CA LEU A 209 7.65 11.91 8.62
C LEU A 209 6.84 12.43 7.43
N ASN A 210 5.60 11.97 7.26
CA ASN A 210 4.70 12.47 6.22
C ASN A 210 4.33 13.96 6.44
N ASN A 211 4.39 14.44 7.68
CA ASN A 211 4.12 15.83 8.04
C ASN A 211 5.34 16.75 7.96
N LEU A 212 6.47 16.30 7.40
CA LEU A 212 7.63 17.14 7.20
C LEU A 212 7.33 18.21 6.14
N ASP A 213 7.45 19.47 6.55
CA ASP A 213 7.43 20.63 5.65
C ASP A 213 8.52 20.41 4.60
N SER A 214 8.11 20.14 3.36
CA SER A 214 9.02 19.84 2.27
C SER A 214 8.59 20.56 1.00
N VAL A 215 9.59 20.99 0.23
CA VAL A 215 9.34 21.69 -1.03
C VAL A 215 8.61 20.74 -2.00
N PRO A 216 7.52 21.18 -2.64
CA PRO A 216 6.79 20.41 -3.65
C PRO A 216 7.70 19.91 -4.78
N ILE A 217 7.24 18.88 -5.49
CA ILE A 217 7.95 18.32 -6.64
C ILE A 217 7.06 18.34 -7.89
N PHE A 218 7.68 18.14 -9.05
CA PHE A 218 7.03 17.91 -10.33
C PHE A 218 7.13 16.43 -10.69
N LEU A 219 5.99 15.86 -11.06
CA LEU A 219 5.85 14.46 -11.47
C LEU A 219 5.06 14.39 -12.78
N PRO A 220 5.59 13.75 -13.85
CA PRO A 220 4.87 13.68 -15.12
C PRO A 220 3.70 12.71 -15.05
N TYR A 221 2.68 12.95 -15.89
CA TYR A 221 1.53 12.04 -15.97
C TYR A 221 1.93 10.63 -16.44
N ALA A 222 2.77 10.56 -17.47
CA ALA A 222 3.29 9.33 -18.02
C ALA A 222 4.71 9.53 -18.57
N LEU A 223 5.44 8.42 -18.71
CA LEU A 223 6.77 8.36 -19.28
C LEU A 223 6.74 7.65 -20.64
N GLU A 224 7.62 8.06 -21.54
CA GLU A 224 7.95 7.35 -22.77
C GLU A 224 9.32 6.71 -22.63
N CYS A 225 9.42 5.42 -22.99
CA CYS A 225 10.70 4.74 -23.12
C CYS A 225 10.61 3.59 -24.13
N GLN A 226 11.43 3.63 -25.18
CA GLN A 226 11.53 2.58 -26.21
C GLN A 226 10.16 2.30 -26.88
N GLY A 227 9.35 3.35 -27.09
CA GLY A 227 8.00 3.25 -27.66
C GLY A 227 6.93 2.77 -26.68
N ASN A 228 7.29 2.46 -25.44
CA ASN A 228 6.35 2.06 -24.40
C ASN A 228 5.90 3.28 -23.58
N ILE A 229 4.65 3.27 -23.16
CA ILE A 229 4.08 4.28 -22.26
C ILE A 229 3.97 3.69 -20.87
N ILE A 230 4.53 4.39 -19.89
CA ILE A 230 4.50 4.02 -18.47
C ILE A 230 3.70 5.08 -17.71
N GLN A 231 2.55 4.71 -17.16
CA GLN A 231 1.77 5.59 -16.31
C GLN A 231 2.47 5.77 -14.95
N LEU A 232 2.77 7.01 -14.59
CA LEU A 232 3.49 7.35 -13.37
C LEU A 232 2.59 8.08 -12.38
N TYR A 233 1.89 9.13 -12.83
CA TYR A 233 0.94 9.84 -11.98
C TYR A 233 -0.25 8.94 -11.64
N ASP A 234 -0.56 8.96 -10.35
CA ASP A 234 -1.63 8.19 -9.76
C ASP A 234 -2.29 9.05 -8.67
N PRO A 235 -3.55 9.46 -8.83
CA PRO A 235 -4.24 10.33 -7.87
C PRO A 235 -4.43 9.68 -6.49
N ILE A 236 -4.27 8.36 -6.36
CA ILE A 236 -4.31 7.67 -5.07
C ILE A 236 -3.07 8.03 -4.23
N TYR A 237 -1.92 8.17 -4.88
CA TYR A 237 -0.63 8.38 -4.20
C TYR A 237 -0.10 9.81 -4.32
N HIS A 238 -0.56 10.56 -5.33
CA HIS A 238 -0.02 11.88 -5.67
C HIS A 238 -1.04 12.98 -5.39
N HIS A 239 -0.79 13.73 -4.31
CA HIS A 239 -1.60 14.89 -3.95
C HIS A 239 -1.17 16.11 -4.76
N LYS A 240 -1.90 16.38 -5.84
CA LYS A 240 -1.72 17.60 -6.65
C LYS A 240 -1.91 18.84 -5.80
N LEU A 241 -1.03 19.83 -5.98
CA LEU A 241 -1.21 21.16 -5.41
C LEU A 241 -1.97 22.01 -6.41
N GLU A 242 -3.12 22.52 -6.00
CA GLU A 242 -3.84 23.51 -6.78
C GLU A 242 -3.05 24.83 -6.76
N GLU A 243 -2.91 25.45 -7.92
CA GLU A 243 -2.37 26.80 -7.99
C GLU A 243 -3.49 27.75 -7.60
N GLU A 244 -3.25 28.62 -6.62
CA GLU A 244 -4.20 29.70 -6.29
C GLU A 244 -4.47 30.50 -7.56
N HIS A 245 -5.67 30.35 -8.11
CA HIS A 245 -6.12 31.21 -9.21
C HIS A 245 -6.26 32.62 -8.65
N PRO A 246 -5.49 33.62 -9.13
CA PRO A 246 -5.80 34.99 -8.81
C PRO A 246 -7.18 35.31 -9.39
N SER A 247 -8.05 35.86 -8.54
CA SER A 247 -9.44 36.22 -8.81
C SER A 247 -9.73 36.68 -10.25
N VAL A 248 -10.74 36.05 -10.87
CA VAL A 248 -11.73 36.37 -11.96
C VAL A 248 -11.51 37.54 -12.95
N LEU A 249 -10.51 38.42 -12.81
CA LEU A 249 -10.31 39.62 -13.65
C LEU A 249 -8.89 39.74 -14.24
N THR A 250 -8.05 38.72 -14.14
CA THR A 250 -6.76 38.70 -14.86
C THR A 250 -6.81 37.67 -15.98
N VAL A 251 -6.39 38.11 -17.18
CA VAL A 251 -6.18 37.28 -18.38
C VAL A 251 -5.53 35.96 -17.97
N ALA A 252 -6.09 34.83 -18.45
CA ALA A 252 -5.66 33.48 -18.12
C ALA A 252 -4.13 33.39 -18.00
N VAL A 253 -3.64 33.32 -16.75
CA VAL A 253 -2.22 33.17 -16.49
C VAL A 253 -1.87 31.76 -16.97
N GLU A 254 -1.14 31.67 -18.08
CA GLU A 254 -0.56 30.41 -18.55
C GLU A 254 0.20 29.78 -17.39
N ARG A 255 0.01 28.46 -17.18
CA ARG A 255 0.78 27.74 -16.17
C ARG A 255 2.26 28.00 -16.42
N SER A 256 3.01 28.33 -15.38
CA SER A 256 4.43 28.73 -15.50
C SER A 256 5.39 27.56 -15.77
N TYR A 257 4.87 26.37 -16.08
CA TYR A 257 5.64 25.15 -16.29
C TYR A 257 4.93 24.18 -17.23
N ASP A 258 5.72 23.24 -17.76
CA ASP A 258 5.27 22.19 -18.69
C ASP A 258 4.04 21.42 -18.17
N ARG A 259 2.94 21.48 -18.92
CA ARG A 259 1.63 20.92 -18.54
C ARG A 259 1.57 19.39 -18.57
N ARG A 260 2.60 18.72 -19.09
CA ARG A 260 2.80 17.26 -18.95
C ARG A 260 3.18 16.85 -17.52
N TRP A 261 3.52 17.82 -16.67
CA TRP A 261 3.92 17.62 -15.28
C TRP A 261 2.86 18.12 -14.31
N VAL A 262 2.85 17.50 -13.14
CA VAL A 262 1.97 17.83 -12.02
C VAL A 262 2.84 18.32 -10.87
N LYS A 263 2.61 19.55 -10.41
CA LYS A 263 3.13 20.03 -9.12
C LYS A 263 2.36 19.33 -8.00
N CYS A 264 3.04 18.52 -7.19
CA CYS A 264 2.42 17.75 -6.11
C CYS A 264 3.25 17.81 -4.83
N LYS A 265 2.62 17.46 -3.70
CA LYS A 265 3.37 17.17 -2.46
C LYS A 265 4.29 15.98 -2.72
N ARG A 266 5.42 15.93 -2.01
CA ARG A 266 6.31 14.77 -2.06
C ARG A 266 5.51 13.50 -1.75
N PRO A 267 5.58 12.46 -2.60
CA PRO A 267 4.83 11.23 -2.40
C PRO A 267 5.19 10.56 -1.08
N PHE A 268 4.19 10.02 -0.41
CA PHE A 268 4.36 9.15 0.74
C PHE A 268 3.54 7.88 0.49
N ILE A 269 4.21 6.86 -0.03
CA ILE A 269 3.57 5.60 -0.40
C ILE A 269 3.83 4.58 0.69
N VAL A 270 2.81 3.79 1.05
CA VAL A 270 2.89 2.75 2.07
C VAL A 270 2.45 1.42 1.46
N SER A 271 3.18 0.35 1.76
CA SER A 271 2.78 -1.04 1.50
C SER A 271 2.96 -1.89 2.75
N GLY A 272 1.96 -2.72 3.08
CA GLY A 272 1.95 -3.63 4.22
C GLY A 272 2.21 -5.09 3.83
N GLY A 273 1.44 -6.02 4.42
CA GLY A 273 1.58 -7.48 4.20
C GLY A 273 1.21 -7.95 2.79
N GLU A 274 0.51 -7.12 2.02
CA GLU A 274 0.11 -7.36 0.64
C GLU A 274 1.23 -7.16 -0.39
N LEU A 275 2.39 -6.65 0.04
CA LEU A 275 3.53 -6.43 -0.86
C LEU A 275 4.02 -7.75 -1.49
N THR A 276 4.09 -7.75 -2.81
CA THR A 276 4.63 -8.83 -3.64
C THR A 276 5.73 -8.30 -4.55
N LEU A 277 6.64 -9.17 -5.02
CA LEU A 277 7.80 -8.73 -5.83
C LEU A 277 7.40 -8.12 -7.18
N ASP A 278 6.29 -8.56 -7.77
CA ASP A 278 5.76 -8.01 -9.02
C ASP A 278 5.29 -6.55 -8.89
N MET A 279 4.96 -6.09 -7.68
CA MET A 279 4.67 -4.67 -7.41
C MET A 279 5.93 -3.79 -7.46
N LEU A 280 7.11 -4.40 -7.43
CA LEU A 280 8.41 -3.73 -7.54
C LEU A 280 8.93 -3.69 -8.98
N ASP A 281 8.19 -4.23 -9.94
CA ASP A 281 8.51 -4.21 -11.38
C ASP A 281 7.39 -3.56 -12.19
N LEU A 282 7.65 -3.31 -13.49
CA LEU A 282 6.66 -2.73 -14.38
C LEU A 282 5.49 -3.70 -14.61
N ARG A 283 4.27 -3.27 -14.34
CA ARG A 283 3.07 -4.08 -14.55
C ARG A 283 2.42 -3.72 -15.87
N TYR A 284 2.37 -4.68 -16.80
CA TYR A 284 1.74 -4.47 -18.10
C TYR A 284 0.25 -4.75 -18.06
N ASN A 285 -0.58 -3.76 -18.37
CA ASN A 285 -2.02 -3.95 -18.53
C ASN A 285 -2.33 -4.42 -19.95
N ARG A 286 -2.80 -5.67 -20.11
CA ARG A 286 -3.10 -6.26 -21.44
C ARG A 286 -4.27 -5.60 -22.17
N THR A 287 -5.19 -4.98 -21.44
CA THR A 287 -6.37 -4.32 -22.02
C THR A 287 -5.99 -2.97 -22.60
N SER A 288 -5.40 -2.09 -21.78
CA SER A 288 -5.00 -0.75 -22.21
C SER A 288 -3.65 -0.72 -22.93
N LYS A 289 -2.86 -1.79 -22.83
CA LYS A 289 -1.54 -1.97 -23.46
C LYS A 289 -0.55 -0.88 -23.05
N ILE A 290 -0.61 -0.49 -21.78
CA ILE A 290 0.34 0.43 -21.13
C ILE A 290 0.93 -0.22 -19.90
N TYR A 291 2.09 0.27 -19.48
CA TYR A 291 2.71 -0.16 -18.23
C TYR A 291 2.29 0.75 -17.09
N GLU A 292 2.18 0.19 -15.90
CA GLU A 292 2.08 0.91 -14.65
C GLU A 292 3.45 0.94 -13.96
N ALA A 293 3.86 2.12 -13.48
CA ALA A 293 5.08 2.29 -12.73
C ALA A 293 5.01 1.57 -11.35
N PRO A 294 6.09 0.93 -10.90
CA PRO A 294 6.15 0.33 -9.57
C PRO A 294 6.22 1.39 -8.46
N PHE A 295 5.94 1.00 -7.21
CA PHE A 295 5.81 1.94 -6.09
C PHE A 295 7.05 2.77 -5.81
N GLN A 296 8.26 2.19 -5.92
CA GLN A 296 9.50 2.95 -5.72
C GLN A 296 9.69 4.05 -6.77
N LEU A 297 9.20 3.84 -7.99
CA LEU A 297 9.29 4.80 -9.08
C LEU A 297 8.24 5.91 -8.89
N LYS A 298 7.01 5.54 -8.50
CA LYS A 298 5.96 6.49 -8.09
C LYS A 298 6.40 7.33 -6.87
N ALA A 299 7.18 6.76 -5.96
CA ALA A 299 7.67 7.42 -4.75
C ALA A 299 8.98 8.20 -4.91
N ASN A 300 9.51 8.39 -6.13
CA ASN A 300 10.73 9.14 -6.37
C ASN A 300 10.62 10.58 -5.83
N ASN A 301 11.72 11.10 -5.27
CA ASN A 301 11.77 12.36 -4.51
C ASN A 301 10.81 12.41 -3.30
N GLY A 302 10.22 11.28 -2.91
CA GLY A 302 9.37 11.13 -1.73
C GLY A 302 9.84 10.00 -0.83
N THR A 303 8.91 9.44 -0.07
CA THR A 303 9.15 8.31 0.84
C THR A 303 8.35 7.11 0.38
N TYR A 304 8.98 5.94 0.40
CA TYR A 304 8.29 4.66 0.25
C TYR A 304 8.50 3.82 1.52
N LEU A 305 7.41 3.58 2.24
CA LEU A 305 7.36 2.81 3.47
C LEU A 305 6.88 1.39 3.21
N VAL A 306 7.67 0.42 3.70
CA VAL A 306 7.26 -0.98 3.83
C VAL A 306 6.97 -1.25 5.30
N ASP A 307 5.68 -1.33 5.67
CA ASP A 307 5.25 -1.60 7.05
C ASP A 307 5.12 -3.10 7.33
N ASP A 308 5.24 -3.46 8.61
CA ASP A 308 5.31 -4.85 9.08
C ASP A 308 6.28 -5.73 8.29
N PHE A 309 7.44 -5.16 7.91
CA PHE A 309 8.49 -5.83 7.16
C PHE A 309 8.92 -7.13 7.84
N GLY A 310 8.92 -8.24 7.09
CA GLY A 310 9.04 -9.60 7.63
C GLY A 310 7.74 -10.40 7.68
N ARG A 311 6.59 -9.79 7.37
CA ARG A 311 5.28 -10.45 7.35
C ARG A 311 4.60 -10.43 5.98
N GLN A 312 5.36 -10.11 4.93
CA GLN A 312 4.89 -10.06 3.54
C GLN A 312 4.82 -11.46 2.93
N ARG A 313 4.10 -11.58 1.81
CA ARG A 313 4.13 -12.78 0.96
C ARG A 313 5.51 -13.04 0.39
N ALA A 314 6.21 -11.99 -0.03
CA ALA A 314 7.62 -12.06 -0.44
C ALA A 314 8.52 -12.09 0.80
N THR A 315 9.60 -12.87 0.75
CA THR A 315 10.56 -12.90 1.86
C THR A 315 11.33 -11.58 1.94
N PRO A 316 11.73 -11.12 3.14
CA PRO A 316 12.56 -9.92 3.29
C PRO A 316 13.83 -9.94 2.46
N ALA A 317 14.46 -11.12 2.35
CA ALA A 317 15.65 -11.33 1.54
C ALA A 317 15.39 -11.05 0.05
N GLU A 318 14.28 -11.52 -0.52
CA GLU A 318 13.93 -11.25 -1.93
C GLU A 318 13.68 -9.76 -2.18
N VAL A 319 12.93 -9.10 -1.29
CA VAL A 319 12.65 -7.65 -1.39
C VAL A 319 13.95 -6.84 -1.32
N LEU A 320 14.84 -7.16 -0.36
CA LEU A 320 16.13 -6.47 -0.25
C LEU A 320 17.03 -6.78 -1.44
N ASN A 321 17.07 -8.02 -1.93
CA ASN A 321 17.83 -8.43 -3.11
C ASN A 321 17.45 -7.58 -4.35
N ARG A 322 16.15 -7.32 -4.52
CA ARG A 322 15.65 -6.48 -5.62
C ARG A 322 16.18 -5.04 -5.56
N TRP A 323 16.48 -4.53 -4.37
CA TRP A 323 16.93 -3.16 -4.14
C TRP A 323 18.40 -2.99 -3.77
N ILE A 324 19.21 -4.05 -3.74
CA ILE A 324 20.66 -3.95 -3.50
C ILE A 324 21.29 -2.91 -4.44
N VAL A 325 21.14 -3.13 -5.75
CA VAL A 325 21.73 -2.25 -6.76
C VAL A 325 21.07 -0.86 -6.77
N PRO A 326 19.73 -0.73 -6.73
CA PRO A 326 19.05 0.56 -6.60
C PRO A 326 19.52 1.40 -5.41
N MET A 327 19.66 0.80 -4.23
CA MET A 327 20.09 1.50 -3.02
C MET A 327 21.57 1.90 -3.05
N GLU A 328 22.43 1.08 -3.66
CA GLU A 328 23.87 1.35 -3.75
C GLU A 328 24.21 2.37 -4.84
N ARG A 329 23.55 2.27 -6.00
CA ARG A 329 23.88 3.08 -7.19
C ARG A 329 22.93 4.24 -7.44
N ARG A 330 21.84 4.35 -6.67
CA ARG A 330 20.72 5.29 -6.91
C ARG A 330 20.13 5.19 -8.32
N VAL A 331 20.11 3.97 -8.86
CA VAL A 331 19.60 3.66 -10.20
C VAL A 331 18.87 2.32 -10.16
N ASP A 332 17.62 2.31 -10.60
CA ASP A 332 16.81 1.10 -10.71
C ASP A 332 16.68 0.66 -12.18
N TYR A 333 16.64 -0.66 -12.36
CA TYR A 333 16.55 -1.32 -13.65
C TYR A 333 15.23 -2.07 -13.73
N LEU A 334 14.37 -1.63 -14.64
CA LEU A 334 13.05 -2.19 -14.84
C LEU A 334 12.99 -2.87 -16.20
N SER A 335 12.31 -4.02 -16.28
CA SER A 335 12.24 -4.80 -17.52
C SER A 335 10.82 -4.73 -18.09
N PHE A 336 10.74 -4.54 -19.41
CA PHE A 336 9.51 -4.66 -20.18
C PHE A 336 9.21 -6.14 -20.48
N ILE A 337 7.94 -6.48 -20.72
CA ILE A 337 7.58 -7.86 -21.10
C ILE A 337 8.15 -8.27 -22.46
N THR A 338 8.56 -7.30 -23.27
CA THR A 338 9.25 -7.48 -24.56
C THR A 338 10.75 -7.79 -24.40
N GLY A 339 11.28 -7.81 -23.17
CA GLY A 339 12.69 -8.07 -22.85
C GLY A 339 13.57 -6.82 -22.85
N GLY A 340 13.05 -5.66 -23.30
CA GLY A 340 13.73 -4.37 -23.19
C GLY A 340 13.95 -3.97 -21.72
N LYS A 341 14.97 -3.15 -21.45
CA LYS A 341 15.27 -2.64 -20.11
C LYS A 341 15.22 -1.12 -20.08
N MET A 342 14.72 -0.62 -18.97
CA MET A 342 14.59 0.80 -18.66
C MET A 342 15.43 1.11 -17.42
N THR A 343 16.18 2.21 -17.49
CA THR A 343 17.01 2.68 -16.38
C THR A 343 16.37 3.93 -15.80
N VAL A 344 16.07 3.93 -14.50
CA VAL A 344 15.41 5.05 -13.81
C VAL A 344 16.23 5.52 -12.61
N PRO A 345 16.20 6.83 -12.26
CA PRO A 345 16.74 7.27 -10.99
C PRO A 345 16.03 6.61 -9.82
N PHE A 346 16.77 6.38 -8.74
CA PHE A 346 16.23 5.87 -7.48
C PHE A 346 16.47 6.90 -6.38
N GLU A 347 15.57 7.90 -6.33
CA GLU A 347 15.58 9.02 -5.36
C GLU A 347 14.46 8.90 -4.32
N THR A 348 13.92 7.69 -4.16
CA THR A 348 12.96 7.37 -3.10
C THR A 348 13.68 7.11 -1.79
N PHE A 349 13.18 7.71 -0.71
CA PHE A 349 13.62 7.39 0.64
C PHE A 349 12.89 6.11 1.10
N LEU A 350 13.60 4.98 1.06
CA LEU A 350 13.08 3.70 1.54
C LEU A 350 13.09 3.62 3.07
N VAL A 351 11.91 3.36 3.65
CA VAL A 351 11.74 3.11 5.08
C VAL A 351 11.12 1.73 5.28
N PHE A 352 11.72 0.92 6.14
CA PHE A 352 11.20 -0.37 6.56
C PHE A 352 10.78 -0.27 8.02
N SER A 353 9.58 -0.73 8.36
CA SER A 353 9.08 -0.79 9.74
C SER A 353 8.83 -2.24 10.11
N THR A 354 9.33 -2.70 11.26
CA THR A 354 9.10 -4.08 11.70
C THR A 354 8.85 -4.19 13.21
N ASN A 355 8.07 -5.19 13.58
CA ASN A 355 7.90 -5.67 14.96
C ASN A 355 8.87 -6.81 15.31
N LEU A 356 9.58 -7.35 14.31
CA LEU A 356 10.54 -8.45 14.49
C LEU A 356 11.91 -7.93 14.94
N ASP A 357 12.68 -8.80 15.58
CA ASP A 357 14.09 -8.53 15.84
C ASP A 357 14.85 -8.54 14.50
N PRO A 358 15.77 -7.59 14.21
CA PRO A 358 16.46 -7.56 12.93
C PRO A 358 17.18 -8.86 12.57
N ALA A 359 17.69 -9.62 13.57
CA ALA A 359 18.31 -10.92 13.33
C ALA A 359 17.34 -11.96 12.72
N GLY A 360 16.03 -11.79 12.91
CA GLY A 360 15.00 -12.64 12.32
C GLY A 360 14.54 -12.21 10.93
N LEU A 361 15.01 -11.06 10.41
CA LEU A 361 14.67 -10.59 9.06
C LEU A 361 15.57 -11.18 7.98
N GLY A 362 16.81 -11.53 8.32
CA GLY A 362 17.79 -12.04 7.37
C GLY A 362 19.21 -11.98 7.94
N ASP A 363 20.17 -12.43 7.13
CA ASP A 363 21.58 -12.42 7.51
C ASP A 363 22.16 -10.98 7.66
N GLU A 364 23.34 -10.91 8.28
CA GLU A 364 24.04 -9.65 8.51
C GLU A 364 24.40 -8.93 7.20
N ALA A 365 24.64 -9.67 6.10
CA ALA A 365 25.01 -9.11 4.81
C ALA A 365 23.84 -8.35 4.17
N PHE A 366 22.60 -8.79 4.35
CA PHE A 366 21.40 -8.06 3.93
C PHE A 366 21.19 -6.80 4.77
N LEU A 367 21.22 -6.94 6.09
CA LEU A 367 21.00 -5.81 7.00
C LEU A 367 22.06 -4.72 6.81
N ARG A 368 23.30 -5.08 6.44
CA ARG A 368 24.38 -4.11 6.17
C ARG A 368 24.02 -3.09 5.08
N ARG A 369 23.12 -3.43 4.15
CA ARG A 369 22.70 -2.54 3.06
C ARG A 369 21.68 -1.49 3.48
N ILE A 370 20.96 -1.74 4.58
CA ILE A 370 20.10 -0.73 5.19
C ILE A 370 20.99 0.21 6.02
N GLN A 371 21.14 1.46 5.59
CA GLN A 371 22.15 2.37 6.14
C GLN A 371 21.85 2.73 7.59
N TYR A 372 20.60 3.09 7.88
CA TYR A 372 20.18 3.49 9.22
C TYR A 372 19.32 2.40 9.86
N LYS A 373 19.64 2.06 11.11
CA LYS A 373 18.87 1.11 11.91
C LYS A 373 18.50 1.79 13.22
N MET A 374 17.20 1.98 13.42
CA MET A 374 16.67 2.72 14.55
C MET A 374 15.80 1.82 15.40
N LEU A 375 16.30 1.48 16.59
CA LEU A 375 15.49 0.83 17.63
C LEU A 375 14.64 1.88 18.34
N LEU A 376 13.34 1.86 18.10
CA LEU A 376 12.39 2.63 18.89
C LEU A 376 12.03 1.85 20.16
N ARG A 377 12.68 2.21 21.27
CA ARG A 377 12.44 1.61 22.59
C ARG A 377 11.18 2.17 23.23
N GLY A 378 10.57 1.42 24.14
CA GLY A 378 9.51 1.92 25.02
C GLY A 378 9.91 3.20 25.76
N PRO A 379 8.94 4.04 26.14
CA PRO A 379 9.19 5.33 26.76
C PRO A 379 9.76 5.16 28.18
N SER A 380 10.54 6.14 28.64
CA SER A 380 10.87 6.27 30.06
C SER A 380 9.61 6.60 30.89
N GLU A 381 9.64 6.41 32.22
CA GLU A 381 8.51 6.78 33.08
C GLU A 381 8.11 8.27 32.89
N ILE A 382 9.09 9.17 32.82
CA ILE A 382 8.86 10.61 32.58
C ILE A 382 8.17 10.86 31.24
N GLU A 383 8.63 10.17 30.19
CA GLU A 383 8.05 10.26 28.86
C GLU A 383 6.62 9.69 28.84
N PHE A 384 6.41 8.55 29.50
CA PHE A 384 5.11 7.91 29.64
C PHE A 384 4.09 8.81 30.34
N THR A 385 4.47 9.40 31.49
CA THR A 385 3.67 10.40 32.21
C THR A 385 3.30 11.56 31.28
N ARG A 386 4.27 12.08 30.52
CA ARG A 386 4.00 13.20 29.60
C ARG A 386 3.06 12.84 28.46
N ILE A 387 3.16 11.62 27.93
CA ILE A 387 2.23 11.11 26.91
C ILE A 387 0.82 11.03 27.51
N PHE A 388 0.69 10.49 28.72
CA PHE A 388 -0.57 10.37 29.44
C PHE A 388 -1.24 11.73 29.66
N GLU A 389 -0.50 12.70 30.20
CA GLU A 389 -0.98 14.08 30.40
C GLU A 389 -1.44 14.73 29.11
N ARG A 390 -0.67 14.61 28.03
CA ARG A 390 -1.03 15.18 26.72
C ARG A 390 -2.30 14.55 26.17
N PHE A 391 -2.46 13.23 26.31
CA PHE A 391 -3.66 12.55 25.84
C PHE A 391 -4.90 12.98 26.64
N CYS A 392 -4.80 13.04 27.98
CA CYS A 392 -5.83 13.61 28.84
C CYS A 392 -6.22 15.03 28.41
N ALA A 393 -5.24 15.92 28.20
CA ALA A 393 -5.49 17.29 27.76
C ALA A 393 -6.19 17.34 26.39
N SER A 394 -5.80 16.49 25.44
CA SER A 394 -6.45 16.41 24.12
C SER A 394 -7.90 15.94 24.17
N ARG A 395 -8.30 15.24 25.24
CA ARG A 395 -9.66 14.76 25.49
C ARG A 395 -10.44 15.63 26.47
N GLY A 396 -9.87 16.76 26.93
CA GLY A 396 -10.49 17.64 27.92
C GLY A 396 -10.62 17.02 29.32
N VAL A 397 -9.81 16.03 29.65
CA VAL A 397 -9.87 15.30 30.93
C VAL A 397 -8.80 15.82 31.89
N ALA A 398 -9.19 16.14 33.13
CA ALA A 398 -8.23 16.52 34.16
C ALA A 398 -7.42 15.31 34.64
N CYS A 399 -6.09 15.41 34.59
CA CYS A 399 -5.18 14.37 35.06
C CYS A 399 -4.42 14.89 36.29
N LEU A 400 -4.78 14.42 37.48
CA LEU A 400 -4.08 14.78 38.71
C LEU A 400 -2.76 14.00 38.80
N SER A 401 -1.64 14.71 39.00
CA SER A 401 -0.31 14.09 39.01
C SER A 401 -0.17 12.97 40.06
N ASP A 402 -0.80 13.11 41.23
CA ASP A 402 -0.75 12.07 42.28
C ASP A 402 -1.57 10.83 41.94
N LEU A 403 -2.70 10.99 41.24
CA LEU A 403 -3.48 9.85 40.73
C LEU A 403 -2.66 9.05 39.73
N LEU A 404 -2.02 9.73 38.77
CA LEU A 404 -1.20 9.08 37.76
C LEU A 404 0.02 8.38 38.37
N LYS A 405 0.68 8.99 39.37
CA LYS A 405 1.78 8.33 40.10
C LYS A 405 1.32 7.04 40.78
N ARG A 406 0.16 7.05 41.46
CA ARG A 406 -0.39 5.84 42.09
C ARG A 406 -0.71 4.75 41.07
N PHE A 407 -1.34 5.14 39.95
CA PHE A 407 -1.64 4.24 38.85
C PHE A 407 -0.37 3.58 38.27
N ILE A 408 0.67 4.37 37.99
CA ILE A 408 1.96 3.88 37.49
C ILE A 408 2.63 2.94 38.50
N ASP A 409 2.63 3.31 39.78
CA ASP A 409 3.22 2.46 40.84
C ASP A 409 2.53 1.10 40.90
N LYS A 410 1.19 1.10 40.92
CA LYS A 410 0.35 -0.10 41.03
C LYS A 410 0.55 -1.03 39.83
N HIS A 411 0.38 -0.51 38.61
CA HIS A 411 0.21 -1.34 37.41
C HIS A 411 1.46 -1.57 36.58
N TYR A 412 2.51 -0.77 36.79
CA TYR A 412 3.76 -0.87 36.02
C TYR A 412 4.96 -1.19 36.91
N ARG A 413 5.13 -0.45 38.01
CA ARG A 413 6.31 -0.65 38.88
C ARG A 413 6.25 -1.96 39.65
N ARG A 414 5.12 -2.27 40.29
CA ARG A 414 4.95 -3.49 41.11
C ARG A 414 4.86 -4.77 40.28
N THR A 415 4.22 -4.70 39.12
CA THR A 415 4.02 -5.84 38.21
C THR A 415 5.21 -6.07 37.28
N GLY A 416 6.11 -5.07 37.14
CA GLY A 416 7.21 -5.12 36.16
C GLY A 416 6.74 -4.97 34.70
N LYS A 417 5.49 -4.56 34.44
CA LYS A 417 4.97 -4.40 33.08
C LYS A 417 5.77 -3.32 32.34
N PRO A 418 6.29 -3.61 31.13
CA PRO A 418 7.06 -2.64 30.37
C PRO A 418 6.18 -1.49 29.88
N PHE A 419 6.67 -0.25 29.97
CA PHE A 419 5.98 0.90 29.39
C PHE A 419 5.99 0.83 27.85
N ARG A 420 4.83 1.13 27.23
CA ARG A 420 4.67 1.35 25.79
C ARG A 420 4.02 2.71 25.54
N ARG A 421 4.29 3.32 24.38
CA ARG A 421 3.71 4.63 24.03
C ARG A 421 2.21 4.55 23.76
N CYS A 422 1.68 3.38 23.39
CA CYS A 422 0.25 3.18 23.17
C CYS A 422 -0.55 3.09 24.48
N HIS A 423 -0.01 2.49 25.55
CA HIS A 423 -0.81 2.19 26.74
C HIS A 423 -1.55 3.39 27.35
N PRO A 424 -0.98 4.63 27.43
CA PRO A 424 -1.74 5.76 27.94
C PRO A 424 -3.02 6.00 27.14
N ARG A 425 -2.95 5.89 25.81
CA ARG A 425 -4.12 6.03 24.93
C ARG A 425 -5.10 4.90 25.17
N ASP A 426 -4.61 3.66 25.20
CA ASP A 426 -5.46 2.48 25.29
C ASP A 426 -6.25 2.54 26.61
N VAL A 427 -5.55 2.68 27.74
CA VAL A 427 -6.15 2.80 29.08
C VAL A 427 -7.13 3.98 29.15
N LEU A 428 -6.75 5.16 28.66
CA LEU A 428 -7.65 6.32 28.72
C LEU A 428 -8.87 6.18 27.80
N THR A 429 -8.73 5.49 26.67
CA THR A 429 -9.85 5.21 25.77
C THR A 429 -10.85 4.28 26.44
N HIS A 430 -10.39 3.21 27.09
CA HIS A 430 -11.25 2.33 27.88
C HIS A 430 -11.89 3.06 29.07
N ALA A 431 -11.13 3.89 29.80
CA ALA A 431 -11.66 4.70 30.90
C ALA A 431 -12.78 5.65 30.42
N LEU A 432 -12.58 6.32 29.28
CA LEU A 432 -13.59 7.19 28.68
C LEU A 432 -14.83 6.40 28.25
N ASN A 433 -14.65 5.28 27.55
CA ASN A 433 -15.76 4.44 27.12
C ASN A 433 -16.60 3.96 28.32
N LEU A 434 -15.92 3.55 29.40
CA LEU A 434 -16.57 3.14 30.64
C LEU A 434 -17.42 4.27 31.25
N MET A 435 -16.85 5.46 31.40
CA MET A 435 -17.58 6.61 31.95
C MET A 435 -18.78 7.01 31.08
N HIS A 436 -18.65 6.95 29.75
CA HIS A 436 -19.77 7.24 28.83
C HIS A 436 -20.88 6.19 28.94
N PHE A 437 -20.51 4.90 28.96
CA PHE A 437 -21.45 3.79 29.07
C PHE A 437 -22.25 3.86 30.38
N GLU A 438 -21.57 4.08 31.50
CA GLU A 438 -22.18 4.18 32.82
C GLU A 438 -22.78 5.57 33.10
N LYS A 439 -22.75 6.49 32.12
CA LYS A 439 -23.23 7.89 32.21
C LYS A 439 -22.65 8.64 33.41
N MET A 440 -21.38 8.37 33.73
CA MET A 440 -20.65 9.02 34.81
C MET A 440 -20.04 10.36 34.36
N PRO A 441 -19.77 11.30 35.30
CA PRO A 441 -18.99 12.48 35.00
C PRO A 441 -17.59 12.12 34.47
N VAL A 442 -17.10 12.87 33.47
CA VAL A 442 -15.76 12.65 32.87
C VAL A 442 -14.67 13.10 33.85
N ARG A 443 -14.35 12.23 34.81
CA ARG A 443 -13.35 12.45 35.85
C ARG A 443 -12.59 11.17 36.13
N LEU A 444 -11.27 11.21 35.97
CA LEU A 444 -10.41 10.08 36.31
C LEU A 444 -10.36 9.88 37.83
N THR A 445 -10.52 8.64 38.25
CA THR A 445 -10.37 8.15 39.62
C THR A 445 -9.54 6.87 39.61
N ASP A 446 -9.02 6.45 40.77
CA ASP A 446 -8.25 5.20 40.87
C ASP A 446 -9.06 4.01 40.34
N GLY A 447 -10.33 3.87 40.77
CA GLY A 447 -11.20 2.77 40.33
C GLY A 447 -11.54 2.75 38.83
N ILE A 448 -11.67 3.92 38.19
CA ILE A 448 -11.90 3.97 36.74
C ILE A 448 -10.64 3.55 35.98
N LEU A 449 -9.47 4.01 36.40
CA LEU A 449 -8.21 3.65 35.76
C LEU A 449 -7.86 2.18 35.97
N ASP A 450 -8.18 1.62 37.13
CA ASP A 450 -8.00 0.20 37.43
C ASP A 450 -8.86 -0.67 36.50
N ARG A 451 -10.18 -0.45 36.45
CA ARG A 451 -11.10 -1.18 35.56
C ARG A 451 -10.72 -1.04 34.09
N ALA A 452 -10.29 0.16 33.69
CA ALA A 452 -9.84 0.41 32.33
C ALA A 452 -8.56 -0.35 31.99
N PHE A 453 -7.63 -0.48 32.94
CA PHE A 453 -6.40 -1.24 32.76
C PHE A 453 -6.68 -2.74 32.64
N GLU A 454 -7.50 -3.30 33.53
CA GLU A 454 -7.96 -4.70 33.47
C GLU A 454 -8.66 -5.01 32.15
N SER A 455 -9.47 -4.07 31.64
CA SER A 455 -10.13 -4.23 30.34
C SER A 455 -9.18 -4.10 29.13
N CYS A 456 -8.02 -3.46 29.30
CA CYS A 456 -7.05 -3.24 28.21
C CYS A 456 -6.06 -4.40 28.05
N PHE A 457 -5.78 -5.12 29.13
CA PHE A 457 -4.70 -6.10 29.16
C PHE A 457 -5.25 -7.42 29.67
N LEU A 458 -4.99 -8.48 28.90
CA LEU A 458 -5.20 -9.84 29.38
C LEU A 458 -4.36 -10.04 30.64
N GLU A 459 -5.03 -10.43 31.72
CA GLU A 459 -4.40 -10.97 32.91
C GLU A 459 -4.28 -12.48 32.72
N ASP A 460 -3.12 -13.05 33.04
CA ASP A 460 -2.96 -14.49 33.14
C ASP A 460 -3.70 -14.93 34.42
N HIS A 461 -5.00 -15.19 34.30
CA HIS A 461 -5.75 -15.79 35.40
C HIS A 461 -5.43 -17.29 35.41
N GLU A 462 -4.74 -17.76 36.44
CA GLU A 462 -4.88 -19.16 36.86
C GLU A 462 -6.35 -19.38 37.22
N ASP A 463 -6.92 -20.56 36.92
CA ASP A 463 -8.33 -20.91 37.12
C ASP A 463 -8.78 -20.72 38.59
N GLU A 464 -9.08 -19.48 38.99
CA GLU A 464 -9.70 -19.18 40.27
C GLU A 464 -11.21 -19.41 40.16
N PRO A 465 -11.84 -20.07 41.15
CA PRO A 465 -13.27 -20.31 41.14
C PRO A 465 -14.04 -18.99 41.11
N SER A 466 -14.97 -18.86 40.16
CA SER A 466 -15.78 -17.66 39.98
C SER A 466 -16.57 -17.34 41.26
N THR A 467 -16.32 -16.17 41.84
CA THR A 467 -17.16 -15.62 42.92
C THR A 467 -18.55 -15.24 42.42
N ASP A 468 -19.59 -15.54 43.20
CA ASP A 468 -20.98 -15.16 42.92
C ASP A 468 -21.10 -13.64 42.71
N ALA A 469 -21.23 -13.22 41.45
CA ALA A 469 -21.49 -11.85 41.09
C ALA A 469 -23.01 -11.59 41.07
N PRO A 470 -23.48 -10.40 41.49
CA PRO A 470 -24.90 -10.07 41.44
C PRO A 470 -25.40 -10.07 39.99
N ILE A 471 -26.36 -10.95 39.70
CA ILE A 471 -27.03 -11.01 38.40
C ILE A 471 -27.83 -9.72 38.20
N VAL A 472 -27.47 -8.93 37.18
CA VAL A 472 -28.27 -7.77 36.78
C VAL A 472 -29.49 -8.29 36.01
N PRO A 473 -30.72 -8.07 36.50
CA PRO A 473 -31.90 -8.53 35.78
C PRO A 473 -32.02 -7.77 34.47
N ALA A 474 -32.09 -8.49 33.35
CA ALA A 474 -32.50 -7.92 32.08
C ALA A 474 -33.91 -7.30 32.25
N GLY A 475 -34.11 -6.07 31.75
CA GLY A 475 -35.42 -5.40 31.81
C GLY A 475 -36.53 -6.29 31.23
N PRO A 476 -37.80 -6.07 31.62
CA PRO A 476 -38.91 -6.91 31.16
C PRO A 476 -38.94 -6.92 29.63
N ALA A 477 -38.89 -8.11 29.04
CA ALA A 477 -39.07 -8.31 27.62
C ALA A 477 -40.39 -7.62 27.17
N PRO A 478 -40.43 -6.97 26.00
CA PRO A 478 -41.67 -6.41 25.48
C PRO A 478 -42.73 -7.50 25.42
N GLY A 479 -43.84 -7.29 26.14
CA GLY A 479 -44.85 -8.31 26.37
C GLY A 479 -45.46 -8.87 25.08
N PRO A 480 -45.88 -10.15 25.07
CA PRO A 480 -46.41 -10.80 23.87
C PRO A 480 -47.80 -10.26 23.54
N THR A 481 -47.94 -9.67 22.35
CA THR A 481 -49.26 -9.47 21.72
C THR A 481 -49.89 -10.81 21.36
N ALA A 482 -51.06 -11.06 21.94
CA ALA A 482 -52.13 -12.01 21.55
C ALA A 482 -51.71 -13.38 21.00
N VAL A 483 -51.78 -14.40 21.85
CA VAL A 483 -51.66 -15.82 21.53
C VAL A 483 -52.98 -16.36 20.95
N ALA A 484 -52.91 -17.03 19.79
CA ALA A 484 -53.89 -18.00 19.29
C ALA A 484 -53.48 -19.43 19.72
N PRO A 485 -54.41 -20.40 19.80
CA PRO A 485 -54.34 -21.47 20.81
C PRO A 485 -53.40 -22.64 20.47
N ALA A 486 -52.72 -23.08 21.53
CA ALA A 486 -52.18 -24.38 21.89
C ALA A 486 -52.03 -25.47 20.79
N VAL A 487 -50.78 -25.81 20.51
CA VAL A 487 -50.36 -27.15 20.05
C VAL A 487 -49.58 -27.81 21.19
N ALA A 488 -49.85 -29.10 21.42
CA ALA A 488 -49.34 -29.96 22.48
C ALA A 488 -47.80 -30.01 22.57
N PRO A 489 -47.21 -30.33 23.75
CA PRO A 489 -45.78 -30.27 23.94
C PRO A 489 -45.08 -31.43 23.25
N ALA A 490 -44.09 -31.10 22.42
CA ALA A 490 -43.08 -32.02 21.89
C ALA A 490 -42.04 -32.33 22.99
N PRO A 491 -41.33 -33.47 22.93
CA PRO A 491 -40.48 -33.94 24.03
C PRO A 491 -39.31 -33.00 24.26
N VAL A 492 -38.98 -32.79 25.54
CA VAL A 492 -37.84 -32.01 26.00
C VAL A 492 -36.55 -32.72 25.56
N VAL A 493 -35.92 -32.21 24.51
CA VAL A 493 -34.50 -32.44 24.23
C VAL A 493 -33.74 -31.47 25.14
N ALA A 494 -32.75 -31.97 25.88
CA ALA A 494 -31.90 -31.13 26.71
C ALA A 494 -31.33 -29.98 25.86
N GLU A 495 -31.41 -28.74 26.37
CA GLU A 495 -30.86 -27.59 25.65
C GLU A 495 -29.35 -27.83 25.43
N PRO A 496 -28.86 -27.76 24.18
CA PRO A 496 -27.45 -27.93 23.90
C PRO A 496 -26.63 -26.82 24.57
N VAL A 497 -25.44 -27.18 25.05
CA VAL A 497 -24.52 -26.28 25.78
C VAL A 497 -23.99 -25.17 24.86
N GLU A 498 -23.99 -25.39 23.56
CA GLU A 498 -23.56 -24.49 22.50
C GLU A 498 -24.67 -24.23 21.49
N SER A 499 -24.61 -23.11 20.76
CA SER A 499 -25.63 -22.80 19.76
C SER A 499 -25.44 -23.62 18.48
N CYS A 500 -26.52 -23.85 17.73
CA CYS A 500 -26.45 -24.53 16.43
C CYS A 500 -25.47 -23.84 15.46
N ALA A 501 -25.32 -22.52 15.57
CA ALA A 501 -24.35 -21.77 14.78
C ALA A 501 -22.91 -22.12 15.21
N ASP A 502 -22.61 -22.08 16.50
CA ASP A 502 -21.26 -22.36 17.02
C ASP A 502 -20.84 -23.80 16.70
N TYR A 503 -21.74 -24.78 16.87
CA TYR A 503 -21.50 -26.17 16.48
C TYR A 503 -21.04 -26.31 15.03
N TRP A 504 -21.71 -25.65 14.08
CA TRP A 504 -21.33 -25.75 12.68
C TRP A 504 -20.12 -24.90 12.30
N GLU A 505 -19.86 -23.80 13.01
CA GLU A 505 -18.63 -23.03 12.83
C GLU A 505 -17.42 -23.87 13.27
N ASP A 506 -17.50 -24.56 14.41
CA ASP A 506 -16.44 -25.45 14.89
C ASP A 506 -16.17 -26.60 13.90
N GLN A 507 -17.22 -27.22 13.35
CA GLN A 507 -17.07 -28.29 12.33
C GLN A 507 -16.44 -27.79 11.02
N VAL A 508 -16.67 -26.53 10.64
CA VAL A 508 -16.06 -25.93 9.45
C VAL A 508 -14.62 -25.51 9.72
N ASP A 509 -14.33 -25.00 10.92
CA ASP A 509 -12.99 -24.59 11.35
C ASP A 509 -12.02 -25.77 11.52
N GLU A 510 -12.53 -26.98 11.78
CA GLU A 510 -11.74 -28.22 11.73
C GLU A 510 -11.21 -28.55 10.33
N ILE A 511 -11.79 -27.98 9.27
CA ILE A 511 -11.35 -28.19 7.89
C ILE A 511 -10.32 -27.13 7.49
N ASP A 512 -9.06 -27.53 7.35
CA ASP A 512 -7.91 -26.67 7.00
C ASP A 512 -7.99 -26.02 5.59
N ALA A 513 -9.12 -26.08 4.89
CA ALA A 513 -9.35 -25.44 3.59
C ALA A 513 -10.79 -24.91 3.44
N ALA A 514 -10.93 -23.66 3.00
CA ALA A 514 -12.24 -23.02 2.79
C ALA A 514 -13.08 -23.77 1.74
N PHE A 515 -12.42 -24.30 0.70
CA PHE A 515 -13.02 -25.17 -0.30
C PHE A 515 -13.53 -26.49 0.30
N GLY A 516 -12.86 -27.03 1.32
CA GLY A 516 -13.31 -28.22 2.02
C GLY A 516 -14.58 -27.97 2.84
N GLY A 517 -14.66 -26.84 3.53
CA GLY A 517 -15.90 -26.40 4.20
C GLY A 517 -17.05 -26.22 3.21
N LEU A 518 -16.78 -25.68 2.03
CA LEU A 518 -17.77 -25.58 0.94
C LEU A 518 -18.27 -26.94 0.48
N VAL A 519 -17.36 -27.92 0.31
CA VAL A 519 -17.73 -29.29 -0.05
C VAL A 519 -18.55 -29.94 1.07
N LEU A 520 -18.16 -29.79 2.33
CA LEU A 520 -18.92 -30.30 3.48
C LEU A 520 -20.36 -29.77 3.46
N ALA A 521 -20.53 -28.44 3.41
CA ALA A 521 -21.85 -27.82 3.41
C ALA A 521 -22.70 -28.27 2.20
N ALA A 522 -22.09 -28.45 1.03
CA ALA A 522 -22.77 -28.95 -0.16
C ALA A 522 -23.17 -30.43 -0.05
N THR A 523 -22.40 -31.27 0.65
CA THR A 523 -22.74 -32.70 0.87
C THR A 523 -23.91 -32.90 1.82
N LEU A 524 -24.15 -31.96 2.72
CA LEU A 524 -25.27 -31.96 3.66
C LEU A 524 -26.57 -31.46 3.02
N ARG A 525 -26.54 -31.00 1.76
CA ARG A 525 -27.73 -30.52 1.03
C ARG A 525 -28.46 -31.67 0.33
N ASP A 526 -29.72 -31.86 0.68
CA ASP A 526 -30.67 -32.67 -0.08
C ASP A 526 -31.17 -31.87 -1.29
N ARG A 527 -30.67 -32.23 -2.48
CA ARG A 527 -30.98 -31.53 -3.74
C ARG A 527 -32.40 -31.75 -4.22
N GLY A 528 -33.11 -32.78 -3.73
CA GLY A 528 -34.49 -33.04 -4.13
C GLY A 528 -35.48 -32.03 -3.53
N ILE A 529 -35.15 -31.47 -2.37
CA ILE A 529 -36.02 -30.57 -1.59
C ILE A 529 -35.36 -29.24 -1.21
N GLU A 530 -34.14 -29.00 -1.70
CA GLU A 530 -33.31 -27.81 -1.42
C GLU A 530 -33.13 -27.50 0.07
N SER A 531 -33.10 -28.52 0.92
CA SER A 531 -32.92 -28.38 2.37
C SER A 531 -31.60 -29.02 2.80
N TYR A 532 -31.09 -28.64 3.97
CA TYR A 532 -29.91 -29.26 4.56
C TYR A 532 -30.32 -30.27 5.61
N ARG A 533 -29.62 -31.40 5.65
CA ARG A 533 -29.87 -32.49 6.58
C ARG A 533 -28.55 -33.06 7.06
N ASP A 534 -28.46 -33.20 8.37
CA ASP A 534 -27.41 -33.93 9.03
C ASP A 534 -28.01 -34.80 10.13
N GLY A 535 -27.57 -36.06 10.22
CA GLY A 535 -28.16 -37.05 11.11
C GLY A 535 -27.77 -36.89 12.58
N GLU A 536 -26.64 -36.23 12.86
CA GLU A 536 -26.11 -36.02 14.21
C GLU A 536 -26.61 -34.69 14.79
N ALA A 537 -26.53 -33.62 14.01
CA ALA A 537 -27.09 -32.31 14.35
C ALA A 537 -28.62 -32.35 14.50
N ALA A 538 -29.35 -33.21 13.77
CA ALA A 538 -30.78 -33.39 13.95
C ALA A 538 -31.18 -34.01 15.31
N ARG A 539 -30.22 -34.57 16.07
CA ARG A 539 -30.44 -35.05 17.44
C ARG A 539 -30.26 -33.95 18.49
N LEU A 540 -29.52 -32.91 18.16
CA LEU A 540 -29.13 -31.81 19.06
C LEU A 540 -29.95 -30.54 18.80
N TYR A 541 -30.32 -30.31 17.55
CA TYR A 541 -30.93 -29.07 17.07
C TYR A 541 -32.20 -29.37 16.26
N ASN A 542 -33.11 -28.39 16.23
CA ASN A 542 -34.31 -28.45 15.39
C ASN A 542 -33.92 -28.50 13.90
N GLU A 543 -34.52 -29.40 13.12
CA GLU A 543 -34.29 -29.55 11.67
C GLU A 543 -34.41 -28.20 10.91
N ALA A 544 -35.38 -27.36 11.27
CA ALA A 544 -35.57 -26.06 10.63
C ALA A 544 -34.48 -25.04 11.00
N GLU A 545 -33.98 -25.10 12.24
CA GLU A 545 -32.87 -24.25 12.70
C GLU A 545 -31.56 -24.68 12.06
N ASN A 546 -31.30 -25.99 12.06
CA ASN A 546 -30.15 -26.62 11.44
C ASN A 546 -30.07 -26.28 9.94
N ALA A 547 -31.18 -26.44 9.21
CA ALA A 547 -31.24 -26.11 7.78
C ALA A 547 -30.98 -24.62 7.50
N ARG A 548 -31.47 -23.73 8.37
CA ARG A 548 -31.26 -22.28 8.24
C ARG A 548 -29.81 -21.88 8.53
N VAL A 549 -29.17 -22.50 9.51
CA VAL A 549 -27.76 -22.24 9.87
C VAL A 549 -26.85 -22.74 8.75
N LEU A 550 -27.02 -23.98 8.29
CA LEU A 550 -26.25 -24.55 7.19
C LEU A 550 -26.41 -23.78 5.88
N LEU A 551 -27.61 -23.29 5.56
CA LEU A 551 -27.82 -22.42 4.40
C LEU A 551 -26.96 -21.14 4.50
N ARG A 552 -26.93 -20.50 5.68
CA ARG A 552 -26.14 -19.29 5.91
C ARG A 552 -24.64 -19.57 5.78
N ILE A 553 -24.16 -20.66 6.38
CA ILE A 553 -22.75 -21.06 6.35
C ILE A 553 -22.34 -21.42 4.92
N HIS A 554 -23.13 -22.20 4.19
CA HIS A 554 -22.88 -22.52 2.80
C HIS A 554 -22.80 -21.25 1.93
N GLY A 555 -23.75 -20.33 2.10
CA GLY A 555 -23.77 -19.04 1.41
C GLY A 555 -22.57 -18.15 1.75
N ARG A 556 -22.07 -18.19 2.99
CA ARG A 556 -20.86 -17.46 3.43
C ARG A 556 -19.62 -18.05 2.78
N LEU A 557 -19.38 -19.35 2.95
CA LEU A 557 -18.21 -20.07 2.43
C LEU A 557 -18.09 -19.95 0.91
N PHE A 558 -19.22 -20.04 0.20
CA PHE A 558 -19.25 -19.87 -1.26
C PHE A 558 -18.76 -18.48 -1.70
N ARG A 559 -19.23 -17.41 -1.02
CA ARG A 559 -18.85 -16.03 -1.33
C ARG A 559 -17.43 -15.69 -0.86
N GLU A 560 -17.01 -16.23 0.28
CA GLU A 560 -15.63 -16.11 0.76
C GLU A 560 -14.66 -16.74 -0.22
N TRP A 561 -14.93 -17.97 -0.69
CA TRP A 561 -14.10 -18.63 -1.69
C TRP A 561 -14.09 -17.88 -3.03
N LEU A 562 -15.24 -17.36 -3.48
CA LEU A 562 -15.32 -16.49 -4.66
C LEU A 562 -14.55 -15.17 -4.52
N SER A 563 -14.37 -14.66 -3.30
CA SER A 563 -13.61 -13.43 -3.06
C SER A 563 -12.09 -13.63 -3.09
N LEU A 564 -11.62 -14.88 -3.05
CA LEU A 564 -10.21 -15.23 -3.17
C LEU A 564 -9.72 -15.00 -4.60
N SER A 565 -8.44 -14.65 -4.76
CA SER A 565 -7.82 -14.64 -6.09
C SER A 565 -7.69 -16.07 -6.65
N LEU A 566 -7.64 -16.24 -7.98
CA LEU A 566 -7.46 -17.55 -8.63
C LEU A 566 -6.27 -18.36 -8.06
N ASP A 567 -5.18 -17.69 -7.68
CA ASP A 567 -4.02 -18.35 -7.09
C ASP A 567 -4.25 -18.76 -5.62
N GLN A 568 -5.05 -18.00 -4.85
CA GLN A 568 -5.51 -18.40 -3.52
C GLN A 568 -6.50 -19.55 -3.59
N GLN A 569 -7.50 -19.48 -4.47
CA GLN A 569 -8.44 -20.56 -4.75
C GLN A 569 -7.69 -21.84 -5.14
N GLY A 570 -6.62 -21.75 -5.94
CA GLY A 570 -5.80 -22.89 -6.32
C GLY A 570 -4.95 -23.49 -5.21
N ARG A 571 -4.39 -22.67 -4.32
CA ARG A 571 -3.73 -23.21 -3.11
C ARG A 571 -4.72 -23.88 -2.17
N ASP A 572 -5.89 -23.28 -2.01
CA ASP A 572 -6.93 -23.77 -1.11
C ASP A 572 -7.52 -25.10 -1.62
N LEU A 573 -7.84 -25.18 -2.92
CA LEU A 573 -8.22 -26.43 -3.57
C LEU A 573 -7.10 -27.49 -3.46
N ALA A 574 -5.85 -27.12 -3.69
CA ALA A 574 -4.73 -28.06 -3.57
C ALA A 574 -4.55 -28.58 -2.15
N ARG A 575 -4.82 -27.76 -1.12
CA ARG A 575 -4.76 -28.17 0.28
C ARG A 575 -5.87 -29.15 0.62
N TYR A 576 -7.10 -28.89 0.16
CA TYR A 576 -8.23 -29.81 0.27
C TYR A 576 -7.96 -31.15 -0.45
N LEU A 577 -7.42 -31.10 -1.67
CA LEU A 577 -7.08 -32.32 -2.40
C LEU A 577 -5.95 -33.13 -1.73
N LYS A 578 -5.05 -32.45 -1.01
CA LYS A 578 -3.95 -33.08 -0.26
C LYS A 578 -4.42 -33.70 1.06
N SER A 579 -5.52 -33.21 1.65
CA SER A 579 -6.11 -33.81 2.87
C SER A 579 -6.91 -35.08 2.59
N LEU A 580 -7.21 -35.40 1.33
CA LEU A 580 -7.80 -36.66 0.92
C LEU A 580 -6.67 -37.70 0.79
N ASP A 581 -6.50 -38.55 1.80
CA ASP A 581 -5.49 -39.61 1.85
C ASP A 581 -5.56 -40.57 0.64
N GLU A 582 -4.50 -41.34 0.37
CA GLU A 582 -4.22 -42.13 -0.86
C GLU A 582 -5.33 -43.08 -1.38
N GLN A 583 -6.49 -43.20 -0.73
CA GLN A 583 -7.65 -44.00 -1.17
C GLN A 583 -8.74 -43.24 -1.92
N ALA A 584 -8.49 -42.02 -2.42
CA ALA A 584 -9.37 -41.37 -3.40
C ALA A 584 -8.77 -41.32 -4.81
N ALA A 585 -8.20 -42.44 -5.27
CA ALA A 585 -8.01 -42.74 -6.69
C ALA A 585 -9.34 -42.91 -7.46
N ALA A 586 -10.43 -42.27 -7.01
CA ALA A 586 -11.81 -42.50 -7.44
C ALA A 586 -12.60 -41.20 -7.70
N LEU A 587 -11.92 -40.11 -8.09
CA LEU A 587 -12.57 -38.97 -8.73
C LEU A 587 -11.90 -38.66 -10.09
N GLU A 588 -11.83 -39.67 -10.97
CA GLU A 588 -12.05 -39.41 -12.40
C GLU A 588 -13.52 -38.97 -12.55
N PHE A 589 -13.83 -37.71 -12.25
CA PHE A 589 -15.22 -37.28 -12.15
C PHE A 589 -15.49 -35.95 -12.86
N GLY A 590 -16.63 -35.93 -13.55
CA GLY A 590 -16.94 -35.00 -14.63
C GLY A 590 -16.94 -33.54 -14.22
N ARG A 591 -16.20 -32.73 -14.98
CA ARG A 591 -16.08 -31.27 -14.91
C ARG A 591 -17.43 -30.52 -14.81
N LYS A 592 -18.56 -31.16 -15.12
CA LYS A 592 -19.93 -30.60 -15.10
C LYS A 592 -20.68 -30.79 -13.78
N GLU A 593 -20.40 -31.86 -13.03
CA GLU A 593 -21.24 -32.26 -11.89
C GLU A 593 -20.90 -31.49 -10.62
N TRP A 594 -19.65 -31.02 -10.46
CA TRP A 594 -19.23 -30.18 -9.32
C TRP A 594 -19.74 -28.74 -9.41
N MET A 595 -19.94 -28.23 -10.63
CA MET A 595 -20.26 -26.81 -10.89
C MET A 595 -21.67 -26.43 -10.40
N GLU A 596 -22.64 -27.33 -10.50
CA GLU A 596 -24.00 -27.15 -9.98
C GLU A 596 -24.16 -27.69 -8.55
N ALA A 597 -23.24 -28.56 -8.12
CA ALA A 597 -23.27 -29.23 -6.83
C ALA A 597 -22.92 -28.33 -5.64
N LEU A 598 -21.92 -27.47 -5.83
CA LEU A 598 -21.30 -26.68 -4.76
C LEU A 598 -21.89 -25.28 -4.61
N ALA A 599 -22.80 -24.87 -5.50
CA ALA A 599 -23.49 -23.60 -5.35
C ALA A 599 -24.64 -23.72 -4.33
N PRO A 600 -24.76 -22.78 -3.38
CA PRO A 600 -25.90 -22.74 -2.47
C PRO A 600 -27.18 -22.34 -3.22
N PRO A 601 -28.37 -22.73 -2.73
CA PRO A 601 -29.64 -22.48 -3.41
C PRO A 601 -29.99 -20.99 -3.55
N ASP A 602 -29.43 -20.13 -2.70
CA ASP A 602 -29.64 -18.68 -2.72
C ASP A 602 -28.58 -17.91 -3.54
N ALA A 603 -27.62 -18.61 -4.18
CA ALA A 603 -26.62 -17.98 -5.04
C ALA A 603 -27.25 -17.36 -6.29
N LYS A 604 -26.77 -16.17 -6.67
CA LYS A 604 -27.21 -15.51 -7.91
C LYS A 604 -26.66 -16.24 -9.13
N PRO A 605 -27.36 -16.26 -10.28
CA PRO A 605 -26.86 -16.87 -11.51
C PRO A 605 -25.46 -16.37 -11.94
N GLU A 606 -25.18 -15.08 -11.72
CA GLU A 606 -23.88 -14.46 -12.00
C GLU A 606 -22.76 -15.00 -11.11
N GLU A 607 -23.05 -15.23 -9.82
CA GLU A 607 -22.09 -15.78 -8.85
C GLU A 607 -21.79 -17.25 -9.15
N VAL A 608 -22.83 -18.02 -9.53
CA VAL A 608 -22.68 -19.41 -9.99
C VAL A 608 -21.84 -19.47 -11.27
N GLN A 609 -22.04 -18.54 -12.20
CA GLN A 609 -21.27 -18.49 -13.44
C GLN A 609 -19.80 -18.14 -13.19
N LEU A 610 -19.53 -17.17 -12.31
CA LEU A 610 -18.17 -16.81 -11.91
C LEU A 610 -17.47 -17.96 -11.18
N PHE A 611 -18.16 -18.60 -10.24
CA PHE A 611 -17.64 -19.76 -9.51
C PHE A 611 -17.27 -20.91 -10.45
N ALA A 612 -18.12 -21.19 -11.43
CA ALA A 612 -17.85 -22.22 -12.42
C ALA A 612 -16.62 -21.92 -13.28
N GLN A 613 -16.43 -20.64 -13.68
CA GLN A 613 -15.26 -20.22 -14.46
C GLN A 613 -13.96 -20.29 -13.66
N ASP A 614 -14.01 -19.79 -12.43
CA ASP A 614 -12.89 -19.78 -11.50
C ASP A 614 -12.47 -21.21 -11.14
N LEU A 615 -13.41 -22.05 -10.71
CA LEU A 615 -13.14 -23.45 -10.35
C LEU A 615 -12.58 -24.26 -11.53
N ALA A 616 -13.11 -24.06 -12.75
CA ALA A 616 -12.58 -24.72 -13.94
C ALA A 616 -11.12 -24.30 -14.24
N THR A 617 -10.81 -23.02 -14.09
CA THR A 617 -9.46 -22.47 -14.30
C THR A 617 -8.50 -22.99 -13.24
N VAL A 618 -8.91 -22.92 -11.98
CA VAL A 618 -8.15 -23.33 -10.80
C VAL A 618 -7.85 -24.83 -10.83
N TYR A 619 -8.84 -25.66 -11.20
CA TYR A 619 -8.66 -27.10 -11.30
C TYR A 619 -7.59 -27.48 -12.34
N GLU A 620 -7.58 -26.87 -13.52
CA GLU A 620 -6.53 -27.12 -14.52
C GLU A 620 -5.14 -26.65 -14.04
N LEU A 621 -5.07 -25.53 -13.31
CA LEU A 621 -3.81 -25.05 -12.71
C LEU A 621 -3.26 -26.01 -11.66
N VAL A 622 -4.12 -26.54 -10.79
CA VAL A 622 -3.73 -27.53 -9.77
C VAL A 622 -3.32 -28.86 -10.41
N ARG A 623 -4.06 -29.31 -11.44
CA ARG A 623 -3.73 -30.53 -12.19
C ARG A 623 -2.38 -30.44 -12.91
N GLN A 624 -2.06 -29.30 -13.52
CA GLN A 624 -0.76 -29.07 -14.17
C GLN A 624 0.39 -29.07 -13.17
N ARG A 625 0.18 -28.57 -11.95
CA ARG A 625 1.17 -28.59 -10.87
C ARG A 625 1.35 -29.99 -10.24
N ALA A 626 0.36 -30.87 -10.36
CA ALA A 626 0.39 -32.25 -9.85
C ALA A 626 0.94 -33.28 -10.84
N ALA A 627 1.18 -32.91 -12.12
CA ALA A 627 1.74 -33.81 -13.11
C ALA A 627 3.25 -34.07 -12.83
N PRO A 628 3.71 -35.33 -12.78
CA PRO A 628 5.12 -35.62 -12.53
C PRO A 628 6.00 -35.10 -13.68
N GLU A 629 7.07 -34.38 -13.32
CA GLU A 629 8.12 -33.98 -14.27
C GLU A 629 8.69 -35.22 -14.95
N THR A 630 8.40 -35.39 -16.25
CA THR A 630 9.12 -36.35 -17.07
C THR A 630 10.55 -35.84 -17.23
N SER A 631 11.48 -36.56 -16.62
CA SER A 631 12.91 -36.31 -16.69
C SER A 631 13.39 -36.25 -18.14
N SER A 632 13.62 -35.05 -18.66
CA SER A 632 14.43 -34.81 -19.85
C SER A 632 15.75 -34.19 -19.39
N SER A 633 16.76 -35.04 -19.24
CA SER A 633 18.14 -34.58 -19.01
C SER A 633 18.68 -33.94 -20.30
N PRO A 634 19.36 -32.77 -20.24
CA PRO A 634 20.06 -32.22 -21.40
C PRO A 634 21.32 -33.04 -21.69
N GLY A 635 21.49 -33.38 -22.97
CA GLY A 635 22.45 -34.35 -23.46
C GLY A 635 23.93 -34.04 -23.23
N ASP A 636 24.66 -35.13 -23.02
CA ASP A 636 26.10 -35.25 -23.09
C ASP A 636 26.60 -34.97 -24.51
N HIS A 637 27.51 -34.01 -24.66
CA HIS A 637 28.12 -33.66 -25.94
C HIS A 637 29.12 -34.73 -26.38
N ARG A 638 28.81 -35.47 -27.46
CA ARG A 638 29.83 -36.02 -28.37
C ARG A 638 29.43 -35.85 -29.85
N PRO A 639 30.40 -35.54 -30.73
CA PRO A 639 30.12 -35.14 -32.11
C PRO A 639 29.84 -36.34 -33.02
N ILE A 640 28.91 -36.13 -33.94
CA ILE A 640 28.49 -37.07 -34.98
C ILE A 640 29.57 -37.12 -36.09
N GLN A 641 30.12 -38.31 -36.37
CA GLN A 641 30.82 -38.60 -37.63
C GLN A 641 29.85 -39.23 -38.65
N PRO A 642 30.03 -39.01 -39.96
CA PRO A 642 29.13 -39.52 -41.00
C PRO A 642 29.44 -40.99 -41.37
N PRO A 643 28.48 -41.72 -41.99
CA PRO A 643 28.60 -43.16 -42.19
C PRO A 643 29.54 -43.47 -43.35
N SER A 644 30.49 -44.37 -43.11
CA SER A 644 31.32 -44.99 -44.15
C SER A 644 31.10 -46.50 -44.14
N THR A 645 30.97 -47.04 -45.34
CA THR A 645 30.66 -48.43 -45.69
C THR A 645 31.85 -49.40 -45.55
N VAL A 646 31.51 -50.70 -45.56
CA VAL A 646 32.32 -51.88 -45.95
C VAL A 646 33.13 -52.64 -44.87
N SER A 647 32.61 -53.83 -44.56
CA SER A 647 33.25 -55.17 -44.56
C SER A 647 34.74 -55.31 -44.18
N THR A 648 35.05 -56.06 -43.12
CA THR A 648 35.67 -57.42 -43.15
C THR A 648 36.26 -57.80 -41.78
N VAL A 649 35.89 -58.99 -41.32
CA VAL A 649 36.53 -59.84 -40.28
C VAL A 649 37.91 -60.29 -40.87
N PRO A 650 38.98 -60.74 -40.14
CA PRO A 650 38.90 -61.62 -38.97
C PRO A 650 40.09 -61.68 -37.96
N LEU A 651 39.98 -62.68 -37.05
CA LEU A 651 41.00 -63.35 -36.21
C LEU A 651 41.39 -62.60 -34.93
N THR A 652 41.25 -63.14 -33.72
CA THR A 652 41.36 -64.52 -33.21
C THR A 652 40.58 -64.65 -31.91
#